data_AF-A0A7W5CHJ7-F1
#
_entry.id   AF-A0A7W5CHJ7-F1
#
_cell.length_a   1.000
_cell.length_b   1.000
_cell.length_c   1.000
_cell.angle_alpha   90.00
_cell.angle_beta   90.00
_cell.angle_gamma   90.00
#
_symmetry.space_group_name_H-M   'P 1'
#
loop_
_entity.id
_entity.type
_entity.pdbx_description
1 polymer ?
#
loop_
_entity_poly.entity_id
_entity_poly.type
_entity_poly.pdbx_seq_one_letter_code
_entity_poly.pdbx_strand_id
1 'polypeptide(L)'
;MSTRRRLAFLTALAVGAATFATAQPAVAAAPVDGLVAAYDFRQPSGATVPNTAMGSSFGPATVRNVQSADWTASGLTMRGGAKTSTGNWVELPDDILAGDRSATVVAEVKASQAMLNSFHFLWNVGNESAATEYFFASLNCGSGRTPLVGVKSDGVERLVGASSCGVAADQWVNVASVVDGAAGRASLYLDGVRVADAAIDRTPADVRDQSLNTIGRAPWPDPLFQGAISAFRVYDRALSATEVAATAQTDAETHATELRAQAQAILDALALKDISTSADIDLPTSGGRVTWTSSNPALVAPDGTVTAPVAGQPGGTAQLTATAAVRGVTATRTITVTVTASTETAAQRAARLAGRFVIPSVLESGSTLPTAPEGTTVAVRSTDGGVVVTDGVVSGADGSITVRVTDIATGATADRTFAVTVLPADSTAQLLAYNRVPTLVTEANNADVALSMHLAVGEDDAWRPLNENYGIFFPKTAVPVPANGPRDGDIRSLRDPHLFTLEDGGYGVVATRTARGGGADGTQTSSMLFARSADLRSYDEVGMVDLGVTSGVNDPAAVYDSAADRYVVSWTSDAGAAMYTSFADLGDVSTRGEVRRGEVAATVDVDEAEVANFDSGNTVPVDADTLAALEVRFGRVANTGVTAPARVEIAQGATVDAAALAKRVELSYSDGSKATRPVTWDAASIGAVDTSTPGTYEVTGTIKQPEYATPFADERADPSVFRYDLNGQQKFLMIATEDIYGGNIDPQGGAHMPIRIANSIEDLSDDAIRAGRNVEVDLLRRGDTDAEGRAMTGCFWAPEYHVIGGRLSILFMPCYDGANGRPDMFTGQASIIQLKKDAQGRDLDPAVPANWTKAQKVLRAGGGILNPVQTISLDMTYVEDSGQSYYVWQQLGALFIARMDPADPTRLTSEPVRILAPEYAWDNVIAEGPNVYARDGKLYLIYSGSTVGDTYTTGLALATAGENVDLTSPSAWSKLNYPIQKSGVFNGSWQLGTGHGMWSQDEDDNLLYVFHARTDNNNLSGRDMFVRRVHFAVDGLPIFDMESTEEVAPDNRRVTATVVVTAPAGLEVTGAVSSRCIAGKVTQTVTVRNAEGFPVTVTAKGPYGTKTFGALAAGKSSSAAFTTRAGSIPAGTVTVDAAATVNGKAVTDTVSVPFAAASCG
;
A
#
# COMPACT_ATOMS: atom_id res chain seq x y z
N MET A 1 13.09 -15.59 -34.32
CA MET A 1 12.48 -15.89 -35.64
C MET A 1 12.36 -17.39 -35.86
N SER A 2 11.15 -17.94 -35.74
CA SER A 2 10.80 -19.33 -36.04
C SER A 2 9.48 -19.32 -36.82
N THR A 3 9.60 -19.40 -38.13
CA THR A 3 8.50 -19.35 -39.11
C THR A 3 7.61 -20.59 -39.03
N ARG A 4 6.36 -20.45 -38.59
CA ARG A 4 5.31 -21.47 -38.81
C ARG A 4 4.37 -21.03 -39.93
N ARG A 5 4.51 -21.72 -41.07
CA ARG A 5 3.66 -21.64 -42.27
C ARG A 5 2.20 -21.97 -41.94
N ARG A 6 1.28 -21.03 -42.20
CA ARG A 6 -0.16 -21.31 -42.31
C ARG A 6 -0.47 -21.70 -43.77
N LEU A 7 -0.96 -22.92 -43.97
CA LEU A 7 -1.50 -23.38 -45.25
C LEU A 7 -2.92 -22.82 -45.41
N ALA A 8 -3.12 -21.98 -46.42
CA ALA A 8 -4.43 -21.52 -46.84
C ALA A 8 -5.09 -22.57 -47.75
N PHE A 9 -6.28 -23.06 -47.39
CA PHE A 9 -7.19 -23.74 -48.30
C PHE A 9 -8.23 -22.72 -48.79
N LEU A 10 -8.15 -22.36 -50.08
CA LEU A 10 -9.22 -21.67 -50.80
C LEU A 10 -10.28 -22.69 -51.22
N THR A 11 -11.52 -22.48 -50.77
CA THR A 11 -12.71 -23.06 -51.40
C THR A 11 -13.64 -21.93 -51.80
N ALA A 12 -13.73 -21.70 -53.11
CA ALA A 12 -14.70 -20.80 -53.72
C ALA A 12 -16.10 -21.43 -53.66
N LEU A 13 -17.06 -20.77 -53.02
CA LEU A 13 -18.49 -21.04 -53.19
C LEU A 13 -19.23 -19.74 -53.48
N ALA A 14 -19.99 -19.76 -54.58
CA ALA A 14 -20.85 -18.68 -55.04
C ALA A 14 -21.96 -18.40 -54.02
N VAL A 15 -22.11 -17.13 -53.60
CA VAL A 15 -23.19 -16.69 -52.72
C VAL A 15 -24.33 -16.14 -53.57
N GLY A 16 -25.38 -16.95 -53.72
CA GLY A 16 -26.72 -16.45 -54.00
C GLY A 16 -27.28 -15.77 -52.76
N ALA A 17 -28.00 -14.67 -52.96
CA ALA A 17 -28.66 -13.91 -51.90
C ALA A 17 -29.62 -14.80 -51.10
N ALA A 18 -29.20 -15.23 -49.92
CA ALA A 18 -30.04 -15.86 -48.91
C ALA A 18 -30.10 -14.91 -47.71
N THR A 19 -31.31 -14.49 -47.37
CA THR A 19 -31.63 -13.81 -46.12
C THR A 19 -31.21 -14.73 -44.96
N PHE A 20 -30.07 -14.45 -44.33
CA PHE A 20 -29.68 -15.08 -43.07
C PHE A 20 -30.54 -14.49 -41.97
N ALA A 21 -31.69 -15.10 -41.72
CA ALA A 21 -32.25 -15.07 -40.37
C ALA A 21 -31.30 -15.90 -39.51
N THR A 22 -30.44 -15.25 -38.74
CA THR A 22 -29.67 -15.91 -37.69
C THR A 22 -30.67 -16.49 -36.69
N ALA A 23 -30.92 -17.80 -36.77
CA ALA A 23 -31.63 -18.49 -35.72
C ALA A 23 -30.84 -18.31 -34.43
N GLN A 24 -31.43 -17.65 -33.43
CA GLN A 24 -30.86 -17.65 -32.08
C GLN A 24 -30.68 -19.11 -31.65
N PRO A 25 -29.56 -19.47 -31.00
CA PRO A 25 -29.42 -20.79 -30.41
C PRO A 25 -30.60 -21.04 -29.47
N ALA A 26 -31.22 -22.21 -29.57
CA ALA A 26 -32.28 -22.60 -28.65
C ALA A 26 -31.71 -22.56 -27.23
N VAL A 27 -32.37 -21.80 -26.35
CA VAL A 27 -31.99 -21.70 -24.94
C VAL A 27 -32.03 -23.10 -24.33
N ALA A 28 -30.95 -23.49 -23.65
CA ALA A 28 -30.92 -24.76 -22.91
C ALA A 28 -31.98 -24.70 -21.81
N ALA A 29 -32.83 -25.72 -21.71
CA ALA A 29 -33.83 -25.79 -20.65
C ALA A 29 -33.16 -25.93 -19.27
N ALA A 30 -33.84 -25.47 -18.22
CA ALA A 30 -33.43 -25.73 -16.85
C ALA A 30 -33.11 -27.22 -16.64
N PRO A 31 -31.99 -27.57 -15.97
CA PRO A 31 -31.59 -28.95 -15.79
C PRO A 31 -32.63 -29.72 -14.97
N VAL A 32 -32.84 -30.98 -15.34
CA VAL A 32 -33.69 -31.94 -14.60
C VAL A 32 -32.85 -32.98 -13.85
N ASP A 33 -31.59 -33.15 -14.22
CA ASP A 33 -30.68 -34.08 -13.55
C ASP A 33 -30.31 -33.57 -12.15
N GLY A 34 -30.43 -34.45 -11.16
CA GLY A 34 -30.29 -34.13 -9.73
C GLY A 34 -31.41 -33.28 -9.13
N LEU A 35 -32.50 -33.00 -9.87
CA LEU A 35 -33.62 -32.20 -9.35
C LEU A 35 -34.48 -33.04 -8.39
N VAL A 36 -34.41 -32.73 -7.09
CA VAL A 36 -35.15 -33.47 -6.05
C VAL A 36 -36.44 -32.77 -5.61
N ALA A 37 -36.54 -31.45 -5.77
CA ALA A 37 -37.81 -30.75 -5.56
C ALA A 37 -37.96 -29.55 -6.50
N ALA A 38 -39.18 -29.35 -6.99
CA ALA A 38 -39.56 -28.19 -7.78
C ALA A 38 -41.00 -27.78 -7.45
N TYR A 39 -41.21 -26.52 -7.10
CA TYR A 39 -42.50 -25.97 -6.70
C TYR A 39 -42.82 -24.73 -7.55
N ASP A 40 -44.01 -24.73 -8.17
CA ASP A 40 -44.54 -23.62 -8.94
C ASP A 40 -45.65 -22.90 -8.16
N PHE A 41 -45.40 -21.66 -7.78
CA PHE A 41 -46.28 -20.86 -6.94
C PHE A 41 -47.31 -20.03 -7.74
N ARG A 42 -47.49 -20.29 -9.03
CA ARG A 42 -48.47 -19.59 -9.89
C ARG A 42 -49.85 -20.25 -9.92
N GLN A 43 -50.11 -21.19 -9.01
CA GLN A 43 -51.43 -21.81 -8.87
C GLN A 43 -52.48 -20.79 -8.38
N PRO A 44 -53.77 -20.96 -8.75
CA PRO A 44 -54.79 -19.95 -8.46
C PRO A 44 -55.29 -19.93 -7.01
N SER A 45 -55.08 -21.02 -6.25
CA SER A 45 -55.58 -21.17 -4.87
C SER A 45 -54.97 -22.39 -4.17
N GLY A 46 -55.28 -22.60 -2.89
CA GLY A 46 -54.92 -23.79 -2.12
C GLY A 46 -53.86 -23.53 -1.06
N ALA A 47 -53.64 -24.52 -0.18
CA ALA A 47 -52.63 -24.49 0.87
C ALA A 47 -51.44 -25.43 0.63
N THR A 48 -51.45 -26.18 -0.47
CA THR A 48 -50.39 -27.11 -0.85
C THR A 48 -49.92 -26.82 -2.27
N VAL A 49 -48.62 -26.91 -2.52
CA VAL A 49 -47.99 -26.74 -3.83
C VAL A 49 -47.36 -28.06 -4.24
N PRO A 50 -47.81 -28.71 -5.33
CA PRO A 50 -47.26 -30.00 -5.77
C PRO A 50 -45.76 -29.91 -6.07
N ASN A 51 -45.01 -30.96 -5.71
CA ASN A 51 -43.65 -31.14 -6.21
C ASN A 51 -43.71 -31.64 -7.66
N THR A 52 -43.11 -30.91 -8.59
CA THR A 52 -43.08 -31.25 -10.01
C THR A 52 -41.79 -31.94 -10.46
N ALA A 53 -40.85 -32.21 -9.53
CA ALA A 53 -39.63 -32.95 -9.83
C ALA A 53 -39.95 -34.42 -10.18
N MET A 54 -39.74 -34.80 -11.45
CA MET A 54 -40.03 -36.15 -11.92
C MET A 54 -39.12 -37.18 -11.25
N GLY A 55 -39.70 -38.20 -10.63
CA GLY A 55 -38.95 -39.26 -9.95
C GLY A 55 -38.56 -38.96 -8.50
N SER A 56 -38.93 -37.78 -7.98
CA SER A 56 -38.71 -37.43 -6.57
C SER A 56 -39.62 -38.21 -5.62
N SER A 57 -39.07 -38.60 -4.46
CA SER A 57 -39.82 -39.17 -3.33
C SER A 57 -40.46 -38.11 -2.43
N PHE A 58 -40.15 -36.82 -2.62
CA PHE A 58 -40.61 -35.74 -1.77
C PHE A 58 -42.01 -35.25 -2.17
N GLY A 59 -42.85 -35.02 -1.15
CA GLY A 59 -44.24 -34.58 -1.30
C GLY A 59 -44.43 -33.09 -1.60
N PRO A 60 -45.69 -32.61 -1.58
CA PRO A 60 -45.99 -31.19 -1.79
C PRO A 60 -45.45 -30.30 -0.68
N ALA A 61 -45.14 -29.05 -1.01
CA ALA A 61 -44.90 -28.01 -0.01
C ALA A 61 -46.23 -27.49 0.55
N THR A 62 -46.24 -26.98 1.79
CA THR A 62 -47.45 -26.47 2.47
C THR A 62 -47.31 -24.98 2.75
N VAL A 63 -48.22 -24.16 2.26
CA VAL A 63 -48.27 -22.72 2.56
C VAL A 63 -49.01 -22.50 3.88
N ARG A 64 -48.29 -22.12 4.92
CA ARG A 64 -48.83 -21.80 6.24
C ARG A 64 -49.43 -20.41 6.23
N ASN A 65 -50.56 -20.23 6.94
CA ASN A 65 -51.32 -18.98 7.02
C ASN A 65 -51.77 -18.39 5.67
N VAL A 66 -51.96 -19.21 4.63
CA VAL A 66 -52.34 -18.72 3.30
C VAL A 66 -53.73 -18.07 3.30
N GLN A 67 -53.86 -16.97 2.55
CA GLN A 67 -55.13 -16.34 2.22
C GLN A 67 -55.38 -16.45 0.71
N SER A 68 -56.65 -16.45 0.28
CA SER A 68 -56.98 -16.54 -1.14
C SER A 68 -56.37 -15.40 -1.97
N ALA A 69 -56.21 -14.22 -1.38
CA ALA A 69 -55.61 -13.04 -2.02
C ALA A 69 -54.08 -13.12 -2.14
N ASP A 70 -53.42 -14.08 -1.47
CA ASP A 70 -51.97 -14.25 -1.56
C ASP A 70 -51.57 -14.82 -2.93
N TRP A 71 -52.45 -15.58 -3.60
CA TRP A 71 -52.19 -16.16 -4.92
C TRP A 71 -52.43 -15.15 -6.04
N THR A 72 -51.41 -14.94 -6.87
CA THR A 72 -51.46 -14.09 -8.07
C THR A 72 -51.08 -14.89 -9.30
N ALA A 73 -51.37 -14.36 -10.49
CA ALA A 73 -50.94 -14.99 -11.75
C ALA A 73 -49.40 -15.10 -11.88
N SER A 74 -48.66 -14.23 -11.18
CA SER A 74 -47.19 -14.21 -11.19
C SER A 74 -46.56 -15.00 -10.04
N GLY A 75 -47.32 -15.47 -9.05
CA GLY A 75 -46.76 -16.20 -7.91
C GLY A 75 -47.54 -16.03 -6.60
N LEU A 76 -46.95 -16.52 -5.52
CA LEU A 76 -47.44 -16.35 -4.15
C LEU A 76 -46.88 -15.06 -3.55
N THR A 77 -47.76 -14.18 -3.10
CA THR A 77 -47.42 -13.00 -2.29
C THR A 77 -47.03 -13.47 -0.90
N MET A 78 -45.85 -13.03 -0.44
CA MET A 78 -45.32 -13.30 0.89
C MET A 78 -45.52 -12.03 1.72
N ARG A 79 -46.50 -12.03 2.63
CA ARG A 79 -46.98 -10.81 3.30
C ARG A 79 -45.95 -10.19 4.28
N GLY A 80 -44.97 -10.97 4.72
CA GLY A 80 -43.97 -10.55 5.69
C GLY A 80 -44.51 -10.36 7.10
N GLY A 81 -43.78 -9.58 7.91
CA GLY A 81 -44.10 -9.30 9.32
C GLY A 81 -43.17 -10.04 10.28
N ALA A 82 -43.35 -9.86 11.59
CA ALA A 82 -42.58 -10.59 12.59
C ALA A 82 -42.76 -12.11 12.44
N LYS A 83 -41.77 -12.94 12.81
CA LYS A 83 -41.83 -14.41 12.77
C LYS A 83 -43.10 -15.01 13.41
N THR A 84 -43.61 -14.39 14.48
CA THR A 84 -44.80 -14.84 15.22
C THR A 84 -46.12 -14.24 14.72
N SER A 85 -46.09 -13.48 13.62
CA SER A 85 -47.27 -12.84 13.04
C SER A 85 -48.12 -13.81 12.21
N THR A 86 -49.20 -13.31 11.62
CA THR A 86 -50.07 -14.06 10.69
C THR A 86 -49.62 -13.98 9.23
N GLY A 87 -48.38 -13.53 8.98
CA GLY A 87 -47.75 -13.62 7.66
C GLY A 87 -47.65 -15.08 7.20
N ASN A 88 -47.76 -15.29 5.89
CA ASN A 88 -47.61 -16.61 5.28
C ASN A 88 -46.13 -16.95 5.04
N TRP A 89 -45.84 -18.25 5.08
CA TRP A 89 -44.54 -18.84 4.77
C TRP A 89 -44.77 -20.26 4.25
N VAL A 90 -43.76 -20.87 3.62
CA VAL A 90 -43.91 -22.21 3.02
C VAL A 90 -43.11 -23.22 3.82
N GLU A 91 -43.73 -24.34 4.18
CA GLU A 91 -43.09 -25.51 4.75
C GLU A 91 -42.77 -26.52 3.64
N LEU A 92 -41.51 -26.96 3.61
CA LEU A 92 -40.99 -27.94 2.66
C LEU A 92 -40.91 -29.32 3.35
N PRO A 93 -40.87 -30.42 2.60
CA PRO A 93 -40.64 -31.75 3.16
C PRO A 93 -39.35 -31.85 3.98
N ASP A 94 -39.39 -32.68 5.02
CA ASP A 94 -38.22 -33.01 5.84
C ASP A 94 -37.12 -33.70 5.02
N ASP A 95 -35.87 -33.61 5.50
CA ASP A 95 -34.73 -34.38 5.00
C ASP A 95 -34.43 -34.19 3.50
N ILE A 96 -34.80 -33.03 2.93
CA ILE A 96 -34.72 -32.74 1.48
C ILE A 96 -33.30 -32.77 0.90
N LEU A 97 -32.28 -32.57 1.74
CA LEU A 97 -30.85 -32.64 1.39
C LEU A 97 -30.07 -33.53 2.39
N ALA A 98 -30.77 -34.45 3.08
CA ALA A 98 -30.15 -35.25 4.14
C ALA A 98 -29.09 -36.20 3.55
N GLY A 99 -27.82 -36.00 3.95
CA GLY A 99 -26.68 -36.80 3.48
C GLY A 99 -26.01 -36.27 2.20
N ASP A 100 -26.55 -35.22 1.57
CA ASP A 100 -26.00 -34.67 0.33
C ASP A 100 -24.86 -33.70 0.60
N ARG A 101 -23.66 -34.02 0.10
CA ARG A 101 -22.48 -33.16 0.28
C ARG A 101 -22.49 -31.94 -0.63
N SER A 102 -23.27 -31.96 -1.70
CA SER A 102 -23.41 -30.84 -2.62
C SER A 102 -24.89 -30.57 -2.84
N ALA A 103 -25.26 -29.30 -3.01
CA ALA A 103 -26.63 -28.94 -3.32
C ALA A 103 -26.70 -27.63 -4.09
N THR A 104 -27.78 -27.48 -4.85
CA THR A 104 -28.16 -26.19 -5.43
C THR A 104 -29.60 -25.86 -5.05
N VAL A 105 -29.82 -24.70 -4.45
CA VAL A 105 -31.18 -24.19 -4.15
C VAL A 105 -31.41 -22.94 -4.97
N VAL A 106 -32.51 -22.91 -5.71
CA VAL A 106 -32.87 -21.80 -6.61
C VAL A 106 -34.25 -21.28 -6.25
N ALA A 107 -34.39 -19.97 -6.09
CA ALA A 107 -35.66 -19.29 -5.84
C ALA A 107 -35.85 -18.12 -6.80
N GLU A 108 -36.98 -18.07 -7.49
CA GLU A 108 -37.40 -16.92 -8.29
C GLU A 108 -38.32 -16.05 -7.43
N VAL A 109 -37.81 -14.90 -7.00
CA VAL A 109 -38.44 -14.07 -5.96
C VAL A 109 -38.45 -12.60 -6.33
N LYS A 110 -39.39 -11.87 -5.73
CA LYS A 110 -39.47 -10.41 -5.81
C LYS A 110 -39.45 -9.86 -4.39
N ALA A 111 -38.29 -9.39 -3.94
CA ALA A 111 -38.10 -8.89 -2.59
C ALA A 111 -38.59 -7.43 -2.45
N SER A 112 -39.30 -7.12 -1.39
CA SER A 112 -39.65 -5.73 -1.05
C SER A 112 -38.43 -4.94 -0.56
N GLN A 113 -38.53 -3.61 -0.55
CA GLN A 113 -37.51 -2.74 0.03
C GLN A 113 -37.18 -3.09 1.50
N ALA A 114 -38.16 -3.58 2.26
CA ALA A 114 -37.95 -3.99 3.65
C ALA A 114 -36.97 -5.17 3.75
N MET A 115 -37.04 -6.12 2.82
CA MET A 115 -36.14 -7.28 2.78
C MET A 115 -34.72 -6.92 2.34
N LEU A 116 -34.57 -5.85 1.55
CA LEU A 116 -33.24 -5.32 1.24
C LEU A 116 -32.62 -4.55 2.41
N ASN A 117 -33.41 -4.15 3.42
CA ASN A 117 -32.92 -3.38 4.57
C ASN A 117 -32.85 -4.20 5.87
N SER A 118 -33.48 -5.37 5.91
CA SER A 118 -33.61 -6.20 7.11
C SER A 118 -33.15 -7.62 6.83
N PHE A 119 -32.42 -8.19 7.79
CA PHE A 119 -31.97 -9.56 7.70
C PHE A 119 -33.16 -10.53 7.70
N HIS A 120 -33.07 -11.55 6.87
CA HIS A 120 -34.10 -12.57 6.69
C HIS A 120 -33.48 -13.82 6.06
N PHE A 121 -34.15 -14.96 6.24
CA PHE A 121 -33.84 -16.19 5.50
C PHE A 121 -34.81 -16.29 4.32
N LEU A 122 -34.27 -16.36 3.11
CA LEU A 122 -35.06 -16.62 1.91
C LEU A 122 -35.60 -18.06 1.92
N TRP A 123 -34.75 -19.00 2.35
CA TRP A 123 -35.14 -20.36 2.72
C TRP A 123 -34.34 -20.81 3.95
N ASN A 124 -34.83 -21.87 4.59
CA ASN A 124 -34.15 -22.62 5.63
C ASN A 124 -34.18 -24.09 5.24
N VAL A 125 -33.03 -24.76 5.16
CA VAL A 125 -32.95 -26.21 5.25
C VAL A 125 -32.29 -26.53 6.59
N GLY A 126 -33.01 -27.13 7.53
CA GLY A 126 -32.58 -27.26 8.93
C GLY A 126 -33.75 -27.47 9.88
N ASN A 127 -33.67 -26.90 11.08
CA ASN A 127 -34.70 -27.02 12.11
C ASN A 127 -35.18 -25.66 12.64
N GLU A 128 -36.00 -25.66 13.69
CA GLU A 128 -36.53 -24.45 14.33
C GLU A 128 -35.50 -23.72 15.23
N SER A 129 -34.34 -24.33 15.47
CA SER A 129 -33.33 -23.85 16.41
C SER A 129 -32.27 -23.01 15.71
N ALA A 130 -32.16 -21.74 16.12
CA ALA A 130 -31.08 -20.85 15.70
C ALA A 130 -29.67 -21.29 16.19
N ALA A 131 -29.62 -22.21 17.16
CA ALA A 131 -28.40 -22.56 17.85
C ALA A 131 -27.56 -23.62 17.12
N THR A 132 -28.18 -24.50 16.33
CA THR A 132 -27.55 -25.75 15.90
C THR A 132 -27.14 -25.75 14.43
N GLU A 133 -28.11 -25.75 13.52
CA GLU A 133 -27.82 -26.04 12.11
C GLU A 133 -28.88 -25.53 11.14
N TYR A 134 -28.43 -25.00 9.99
CA TYR A 134 -29.27 -24.55 8.88
C TYR A 134 -28.45 -24.21 7.62
N PHE A 135 -29.10 -24.25 6.47
CA PHE A 135 -28.62 -23.76 5.18
C PHE A 135 -29.61 -22.74 4.60
N PHE A 136 -29.13 -21.54 4.27
CA PHE A 136 -29.97 -20.42 3.86
C PHE A 136 -29.31 -19.49 2.85
N ALA A 137 -30.11 -18.61 2.26
CA ALA A 137 -29.63 -17.39 1.61
C ALA A 137 -30.40 -16.16 2.11
N SER A 138 -29.80 -14.98 1.94
CA SER A 138 -30.41 -13.69 2.26
C SER A 138 -30.16 -12.69 1.14
N LEU A 139 -31.14 -11.81 0.89
CA LEU A 139 -31.02 -10.67 -0.04
C LEU A 139 -30.78 -9.33 0.67
N ASN A 140 -30.44 -9.34 1.97
CA ASN A 140 -30.25 -8.11 2.72
C ASN A 140 -29.05 -7.30 2.19
N CYS A 141 -29.28 -6.02 1.93
CA CYS A 141 -28.30 -5.02 1.50
C CYS A 141 -28.14 -3.88 2.52
N GLY A 142 -28.86 -3.93 3.64
CA GLY A 142 -28.83 -2.92 4.69
C GLY A 142 -27.85 -3.27 5.80
N SER A 143 -27.50 -2.26 6.60
CA SER A 143 -26.65 -2.41 7.79
C SER A 143 -25.26 -3.01 7.49
N GLY A 144 -24.66 -2.62 6.37
CA GLY A 144 -23.32 -3.09 5.97
C GLY A 144 -23.27 -4.53 5.48
N ARG A 145 -24.41 -5.12 5.10
CA ARG A 145 -24.48 -6.47 4.52
C ARG A 145 -24.75 -6.41 3.02
N THR A 146 -24.47 -7.53 2.35
CA THR A 146 -24.77 -7.83 0.95
C THR A 146 -25.45 -9.20 0.88
N PRO A 147 -26.10 -9.55 -0.25
CA PRO A 147 -26.67 -10.87 -0.43
C PRO A 147 -25.65 -11.97 -0.17
N LEU A 148 -26.09 -13.03 0.49
CA LEU A 148 -25.20 -14.07 0.97
C LEU A 148 -25.87 -15.43 0.98
N VAL A 149 -25.04 -16.46 0.99
CA VAL A 149 -25.39 -17.83 1.36
C VAL A 149 -24.71 -18.17 2.69
N GLY A 150 -25.39 -18.92 3.57
CA GLY A 150 -24.79 -19.41 4.80
C GLY A 150 -25.11 -20.87 5.09
N VAL A 151 -24.12 -21.58 5.64
CA VAL A 151 -24.26 -22.94 6.18
C VAL A 151 -23.81 -22.93 7.63
N LYS A 152 -24.67 -23.39 8.54
CA LYS A 152 -24.38 -23.59 9.94
C LYS A 152 -24.51 -25.07 10.28
N SER A 153 -23.52 -25.61 10.98
CA SER A 153 -23.58 -26.94 11.57
C SER A 153 -22.73 -26.99 12.84
N ASP A 154 -23.10 -27.88 13.76
CA ASP A 154 -22.45 -28.03 15.07
C ASP A 154 -22.28 -26.67 15.80
N GLY A 155 -23.23 -25.74 15.61
CA GLY A 155 -23.24 -24.42 16.23
C GLY A 155 -22.36 -23.35 15.56
N VAL A 156 -21.61 -23.69 14.51
CA VAL A 156 -20.69 -22.79 13.81
C VAL A 156 -21.24 -22.41 12.44
N GLU A 157 -21.33 -21.11 12.16
CA GLU A 157 -21.83 -20.55 10.91
C GLU A 157 -20.69 -20.14 9.96
N ARG A 158 -20.88 -20.39 8.66
CA ARG A 158 -20.03 -19.92 7.57
C ARG A 158 -20.89 -19.15 6.58
N LEU A 159 -20.40 -17.98 6.16
CA LEU A 159 -21.11 -17.09 5.24
C LEU A 159 -20.24 -16.83 4.01
N VAL A 160 -20.86 -16.86 2.83
CA VAL A 160 -20.25 -16.42 1.57
C VAL A 160 -21.13 -15.32 0.99
N GLY A 161 -20.65 -14.08 1.06
CA GLY A 161 -21.37 -12.87 0.68
C GLY A 161 -20.87 -12.27 -0.62
N ALA A 162 -21.78 -11.60 -1.34
CA ALA A 162 -21.45 -10.83 -2.53
C ALA A 162 -20.65 -9.58 -2.17
N SER A 163 -19.92 -9.03 -3.14
CA SER A 163 -19.18 -7.76 -2.97
C SER A 163 -20.06 -6.51 -3.05
N SER A 164 -21.31 -6.64 -3.53
CA SER A 164 -22.28 -5.55 -3.62
C SER A 164 -23.71 -6.07 -3.51
N CYS A 165 -24.69 -5.16 -3.42
CA CYS A 165 -26.10 -5.55 -3.29
C CYS A 165 -26.63 -6.30 -4.53
N GLY A 166 -26.36 -5.83 -5.74
CA GLY A 166 -26.76 -6.51 -6.98
C GLY A 166 -28.26 -6.73 -7.21
N VAL A 167 -29.15 -6.28 -6.31
CA VAL A 167 -30.61 -6.44 -6.39
C VAL A 167 -31.35 -5.12 -6.18
N ALA A 168 -32.51 -4.97 -6.81
CA ALA A 168 -33.40 -3.84 -6.62
C ALA A 168 -34.74 -4.31 -6.05
N ALA A 169 -35.33 -3.48 -5.19
CA ALA A 169 -36.62 -3.78 -4.58
C ALA A 169 -37.72 -3.89 -5.65
N ASP A 170 -38.70 -4.75 -5.37
CA ASP A 170 -39.91 -4.94 -6.16
C ASP A 170 -39.64 -5.40 -7.61
N GLN A 171 -38.46 -5.99 -7.86
CA GLN A 171 -38.08 -6.64 -9.12
C GLN A 171 -37.89 -8.15 -8.94
N TRP A 172 -38.26 -8.91 -9.98
CA TRP A 172 -38.02 -10.36 -10.02
C TRP A 172 -36.54 -10.66 -10.19
N VAL A 173 -35.99 -11.47 -9.30
CA VAL A 173 -34.61 -11.94 -9.30
C VAL A 173 -34.57 -13.46 -9.13
N ASN A 174 -33.68 -14.11 -9.88
CA ASN A 174 -33.34 -15.51 -9.66
C ASN A 174 -32.18 -15.59 -8.65
N VAL A 175 -32.42 -16.22 -7.51
CA VAL A 175 -31.41 -16.38 -6.46
C VAL A 175 -31.02 -17.85 -6.40
N ALA A 176 -29.77 -18.16 -6.70
CA ALA A 176 -29.26 -19.53 -6.63
C ALA A 176 -28.06 -19.64 -5.71
N SER A 177 -28.12 -20.55 -4.76
CA SER A 177 -27.00 -20.94 -3.92
C SER A 177 -26.48 -22.29 -4.38
N VAL A 178 -25.17 -22.40 -4.59
CA VAL A 178 -24.48 -23.64 -4.94
C VAL A 178 -23.47 -23.96 -3.84
N VAL A 179 -23.63 -25.10 -3.17
CA VAL A 179 -22.60 -25.67 -2.29
C VAL A 179 -22.01 -26.88 -3.00
N ASP A 180 -20.73 -26.81 -3.32
CA ASP A 180 -19.96 -27.90 -3.91
C ASP A 180 -19.03 -28.49 -2.84
N GLY A 181 -19.51 -29.54 -2.17
CA GLY A 181 -18.75 -30.22 -1.12
C GLY A 181 -17.59 -31.08 -1.64
N ALA A 182 -17.47 -31.28 -2.95
CA ALA A 182 -16.30 -31.92 -3.56
C ALA A 182 -15.18 -30.91 -3.80
N ALA A 183 -15.53 -29.70 -4.24
CA ALA A 183 -14.60 -28.59 -4.39
C ALA A 183 -14.31 -27.82 -3.09
N GLY A 184 -15.13 -28.02 -2.04
CA GLY A 184 -15.03 -27.27 -0.79
C GLY A 184 -15.37 -25.79 -0.98
N ARG A 185 -16.37 -25.49 -1.81
CA ARG A 185 -16.78 -24.11 -2.14
C ARG A 185 -18.26 -23.88 -1.98
N ALA A 186 -18.64 -22.65 -1.64
CA ALA A 186 -20.00 -22.16 -1.77
C ALA A 186 -20.01 -20.91 -2.66
N SER A 187 -21.03 -20.81 -3.49
CA SER A 187 -21.22 -19.69 -4.40
C SER A 187 -22.66 -19.20 -4.37
N LEU A 188 -22.84 -17.89 -4.52
CA LEU A 188 -24.14 -17.25 -4.73
C LEU A 188 -24.23 -16.72 -6.15
N TYR A 189 -25.37 -16.93 -6.78
CA TYR A 189 -25.71 -16.40 -8.10
C TYR A 189 -26.98 -15.56 -8.01
N LEU A 190 -26.97 -14.42 -8.70
CA LEU A 190 -28.13 -13.56 -8.93
C LEU A 190 -28.34 -13.45 -10.43
N ASP A 191 -29.56 -13.74 -10.90
CA ASP A 191 -29.93 -13.73 -12.32
C ASP A 191 -28.98 -14.55 -13.23
N GLY A 192 -28.48 -15.67 -12.71
CA GLY A 192 -27.56 -16.54 -13.43
C GLY A 192 -26.09 -16.13 -13.38
N VAL A 193 -25.78 -14.97 -12.79
CA VAL A 193 -24.41 -14.45 -12.66
C VAL A 193 -23.87 -14.76 -11.27
N ARG A 194 -22.65 -15.30 -11.17
CA ARG A 194 -21.99 -15.57 -9.89
C ARG A 194 -21.57 -14.26 -9.24
N VAL A 195 -22.08 -13.98 -8.04
CA VAL A 195 -21.82 -12.73 -7.30
C VAL A 195 -21.02 -12.96 -6.02
N ALA A 196 -20.94 -14.19 -5.55
CA ALA A 196 -20.10 -14.59 -4.42
C ALA A 196 -19.52 -15.98 -4.68
N ASP A 197 -18.29 -16.21 -4.23
CA ASP A 197 -17.63 -17.51 -4.34
C ASP A 197 -16.48 -17.58 -3.33
N ALA A 198 -16.52 -18.55 -2.43
CA ALA A 198 -15.48 -18.71 -1.41
C ALA A 198 -15.35 -20.16 -0.96
N ALA A 199 -14.22 -20.48 -0.34
CA ALA A 199 -14.02 -21.76 0.32
C ALA A 199 -15.02 -21.93 1.47
N ILE A 200 -15.55 -23.14 1.63
CA ILE A 200 -16.42 -23.52 2.73
C ILE A 200 -16.03 -24.92 3.22
N ASP A 201 -16.01 -25.09 4.54
CA ASP A 201 -15.62 -26.34 5.21
C ASP A 201 -16.82 -27.13 5.74
N ARG A 202 -18.04 -26.75 5.32
CA ARG A 202 -19.32 -27.36 5.71
C ARG A 202 -20.20 -27.55 4.49
N THR A 203 -21.03 -28.59 4.54
CA THR A 203 -21.88 -29.07 3.45
C THR A 203 -23.33 -29.24 3.93
N PRO A 204 -24.31 -29.36 3.02
CA PRO A 204 -25.70 -29.65 3.41
C PRO A 204 -25.84 -30.96 4.22
N ALA A 205 -25.00 -31.96 3.96
CA ALA A 205 -24.93 -33.20 4.75
C ALA A 205 -24.59 -32.97 6.24
N ASP A 206 -23.92 -31.86 6.57
CA ASP A 206 -23.59 -31.51 7.95
C ASP A 206 -24.78 -30.88 8.70
N VAL A 207 -25.84 -30.48 7.98
CA VAL A 207 -27.14 -30.10 8.56
C VAL A 207 -27.94 -31.38 8.76
N ARG A 208 -27.82 -31.98 9.95
CA ARG A 208 -28.32 -33.32 10.28
C ARG A 208 -29.80 -33.32 10.60
N ASP A 209 -30.30 -32.32 11.32
CA ASP A 209 -31.71 -32.13 11.58
C ASP A 209 -32.33 -31.17 10.55
N GLN A 210 -33.02 -31.76 9.57
CA GLN A 210 -33.78 -31.05 8.53
C GLN A 210 -35.29 -31.17 8.76
N SER A 211 -35.73 -31.22 10.03
CA SER A 211 -37.14 -31.37 10.42
C SER A 211 -38.01 -30.13 10.21
N LEU A 212 -37.43 -29.00 9.81
CA LEU A 212 -38.18 -27.80 9.45
C LEU A 212 -37.52 -27.02 8.31
N ASN A 213 -37.76 -27.51 7.10
CA ASN A 213 -37.36 -26.84 5.89
C ASN A 213 -38.43 -25.79 5.50
N THR A 214 -38.03 -24.56 5.18
CA THR A 214 -38.99 -23.49 4.90
C THR A 214 -38.55 -22.56 3.77
N ILE A 215 -39.52 -21.85 3.19
CA ILE A 215 -39.30 -20.66 2.37
C ILE A 215 -39.88 -19.46 3.12
N GLY A 216 -39.06 -18.43 3.29
CA GLY A 216 -39.43 -17.14 3.85
C GLY A 216 -39.58 -17.09 5.37
N ARG A 217 -39.00 -18.07 6.10
CA ARG A 217 -39.02 -18.09 7.57
C ARG A 217 -37.67 -18.57 8.13
N ALA A 218 -37.16 -17.84 9.13
CA ALA A 218 -35.90 -18.17 9.79
C ALA A 218 -36.11 -18.97 11.09
N PRO A 219 -35.10 -19.74 11.54
CA PRO A 219 -35.06 -20.25 12.91
C PRO A 219 -34.83 -19.14 13.95
N TRP A 220 -34.23 -18.02 13.55
CA TRP A 220 -34.09 -16.78 14.32
C TRP A 220 -35.41 -15.98 14.42
N PRO A 221 -35.58 -15.04 15.37
CA PRO A 221 -36.72 -14.13 15.44
C PRO A 221 -36.72 -13.04 14.34
N ASP A 222 -36.12 -13.33 13.19
CA ASP A 222 -36.07 -12.46 12.03
C ASP A 222 -37.46 -12.29 11.39
N PRO A 223 -37.73 -11.19 10.67
CA PRO A 223 -38.98 -11.04 9.93
C PRO A 223 -39.18 -12.15 8.90
N LEU A 224 -40.44 -12.52 8.69
CA LEU A 224 -40.84 -13.34 7.55
C LEU A 224 -40.53 -12.59 6.24
N PHE A 225 -40.17 -13.33 5.19
CA PHE A 225 -39.89 -12.75 3.89
C PHE A 225 -41.10 -11.96 3.38
N GLN A 226 -40.85 -10.71 2.95
CA GLN A 226 -41.86 -9.83 2.38
C GLN A 226 -41.59 -9.59 0.90
N GLY A 227 -42.56 -9.92 0.05
CA GLY A 227 -42.43 -9.84 -1.40
C GLY A 227 -43.32 -10.81 -2.14
N ALA A 228 -42.77 -11.50 -3.12
CA ALA A 228 -43.42 -12.63 -3.80
C ALA A 228 -42.42 -13.73 -4.18
N ILE A 229 -42.91 -14.95 -4.40
CA ILE A 229 -42.16 -16.08 -4.97
C ILE A 229 -42.96 -16.72 -6.10
N SER A 230 -42.31 -17.06 -7.21
CA SER A 230 -42.97 -17.74 -8.34
C SER A 230 -42.50 -19.18 -8.51
N ALA A 231 -41.23 -19.48 -8.22
CA ALA A 231 -40.68 -20.82 -8.37
C ALA A 231 -39.61 -21.11 -7.30
N PHE A 232 -39.49 -22.37 -6.91
CA PHE A 232 -38.44 -22.86 -6.02
C PHE A 232 -37.95 -24.24 -6.47
N ARG A 233 -36.64 -24.44 -6.54
CA ARG A 233 -36.02 -25.72 -6.95
C ARG A 233 -34.89 -26.11 -6.01
N VAL A 234 -34.75 -27.41 -5.77
CA VAL A 234 -33.66 -28.01 -4.99
C VAL A 234 -33.04 -29.13 -5.81
N TYR A 235 -31.72 -29.08 -5.93
CA TYR A 235 -30.89 -30.09 -6.57
C TYR A 235 -29.95 -30.75 -5.55
N ASP A 236 -29.78 -32.05 -5.62
CA ASP A 236 -28.86 -32.87 -4.79
C ASP A 236 -27.39 -32.84 -5.29
N ARG A 237 -27.08 -31.86 -6.14
CA ARG A 237 -25.76 -31.65 -6.72
C ARG A 237 -25.45 -30.17 -6.90
N ALA A 238 -24.16 -29.87 -7.08
CA ALA A 238 -23.73 -28.55 -7.53
C ALA A 238 -24.04 -28.38 -9.03
N LEU A 239 -24.85 -27.38 -9.37
CA LEU A 239 -25.07 -26.96 -10.75
C LEU A 239 -23.85 -26.16 -11.24
N SER A 240 -23.50 -26.34 -12.51
CA SER A 240 -22.54 -25.47 -13.18
C SER A 240 -23.10 -24.06 -13.40
N ALA A 241 -22.23 -23.07 -13.59
CA ALA A 241 -22.65 -21.69 -13.88
C ALA A 241 -23.59 -21.61 -15.11
N THR A 242 -23.34 -22.41 -16.15
CA THR A 242 -24.18 -22.49 -17.35
C THR A 242 -25.58 -23.03 -17.03
N GLU A 243 -25.68 -24.03 -16.18
CA GLU A 243 -26.96 -24.61 -15.74
C GLU A 243 -27.75 -23.65 -14.84
N VAL A 244 -27.08 -22.91 -13.96
CA VAL A 244 -27.69 -21.85 -13.15
C VAL A 244 -28.23 -20.74 -14.06
N ALA A 245 -27.45 -20.30 -15.06
CA ALA A 245 -27.89 -19.30 -16.02
C ALA A 245 -29.10 -19.76 -16.86
N ALA A 246 -29.12 -21.02 -17.31
CA ALA A 246 -30.26 -21.60 -18.02
C ALA A 246 -31.54 -21.63 -17.15
N THR A 247 -31.38 -21.93 -15.86
CA THR A 247 -32.49 -21.90 -14.89
C THR A 247 -33.02 -20.49 -14.69
N ALA A 248 -32.14 -19.51 -14.49
CA ALA A 248 -32.50 -18.11 -14.33
C ALA A 248 -33.22 -17.54 -15.56
N GLN A 249 -32.80 -17.93 -16.77
CA GLN A 249 -33.45 -17.53 -18.01
C GLN A 249 -34.84 -18.16 -18.17
N THR A 250 -35.00 -19.44 -17.83
CA THR A 250 -36.30 -20.12 -17.83
C THR A 250 -37.29 -19.43 -16.89
N ASP A 251 -36.83 -19.00 -15.71
CA ASP A 251 -37.67 -18.29 -14.75
C ASP A 251 -37.96 -16.84 -15.18
N ALA A 252 -37.01 -16.17 -15.85
CA ALA A 252 -37.25 -14.84 -16.42
C ALA A 252 -38.37 -14.84 -17.48
N GLU A 253 -38.47 -15.88 -18.32
CA GLU A 253 -39.53 -16.00 -19.33
C GLU A 253 -40.94 -16.02 -18.72
N THR A 254 -41.09 -16.51 -17.50
CA THR A 254 -42.35 -16.49 -16.76
C THR A 254 -42.83 -15.06 -16.47
N HIS A 255 -41.90 -14.12 -16.34
CA HIS A 255 -42.16 -12.71 -16.02
C HIS A 255 -41.92 -11.78 -17.22
N ALA A 256 -41.90 -12.33 -18.44
CA ALA A 256 -41.48 -11.61 -19.64
C ALA A 256 -42.25 -10.32 -19.93
N THR A 257 -43.52 -10.22 -19.53
CA THR A 257 -44.29 -8.98 -19.71
C THR A 257 -43.70 -7.83 -18.91
N GLU A 258 -43.36 -8.07 -17.63
CA GLU A 258 -42.78 -7.06 -16.75
C GLU A 258 -41.35 -6.72 -17.16
N LEU A 259 -40.51 -7.75 -17.40
CA LEU A 259 -39.13 -7.56 -17.81
C LEU A 259 -39.02 -6.84 -19.16
N ARG A 260 -39.95 -7.09 -20.10
CA ARG A 260 -40.03 -6.35 -21.36
C ARG A 260 -40.42 -4.89 -21.16
N ALA A 261 -41.29 -4.58 -20.21
CA ALA A 261 -41.61 -3.19 -19.88
C ALA A 261 -40.39 -2.45 -19.29
N GLN A 262 -39.56 -3.14 -18.49
CA GLN A 262 -38.29 -2.60 -18.00
C GLN A 262 -37.29 -2.38 -19.15
N ALA A 263 -37.13 -3.34 -20.05
CA ALA A 263 -36.31 -3.18 -21.25
C ALA A 263 -36.80 -2.03 -22.14
N GLN A 264 -38.12 -1.86 -22.30
CA GLN A 264 -38.71 -0.74 -23.03
C GLN A 264 -38.41 0.61 -22.37
N ALA A 265 -38.48 0.68 -21.04
CA ALA A 265 -38.14 1.89 -20.29
C ALA A 265 -36.68 2.31 -20.50
N ILE A 266 -35.75 1.36 -20.63
CA ILE A 266 -34.35 1.64 -20.99
C ILE A 266 -34.30 2.33 -22.36
N LEU A 267 -34.99 1.82 -23.37
CA LEU A 267 -35.01 2.40 -24.72
C LEU A 267 -35.73 3.75 -24.80
N ASP A 268 -36.77 3.96 -23.99
CA ASP A 268 -37.47 5.23 -23.91
C ASP A 268 -36.62 6.32 -23.27
N ALA A 269 -35.83 5.97 -22.26
CA ALA A 269 -34.88 6.88 -21.62
C ALA A 269 -33.78 7.36 -22.58
N LEU A 270 -33.42 6.57 -23.60
CA LEU A 270 -32.45 6.97 -24.63
C LEU A 270 -32.97 8.06 -25.58
N ALA A 271 -34.28 8.31 -25.61
CA ALA A 271 -34.91 9.33 -26.45
C ALA A 271 -34.45 9.31 -27.92
N LEU A 272 -34.27 8.10 -28.49
CA LEU A 272 -33.73 7.88 -29.83
C LEU A 272 -34.58 8.58 -30.91
N LYS A 273 -33.91 9.22 -31.87
CA LYS A 273 -34.53 9.94 -32.99
C LYS A 273 -33.84 9.56 -34.29
N ASP A 274 -34.53 9.79 -35.40
CA ASP A 274 -33.93 9.70 -36.73
C ASP A 274 -32.78 10.71 -36.87
N ILE A 275 -31.72 10.29 -37.57
CA ILE A 275 -30.47 11.05 -37.69
C ILE A 275 -30.22 11.34 -39.17
N SER A 276 -29.73 12.54 -39.47
CA SER A 276 -29.12 12.83 -40.77
C SER A 276 -27.70 13.36 -40.54
N THR A 277 -26.71 12.68 -41.10
CA THR A 277 -25.29 12.94 -40.80
C THR A 277 -24.38 12.53 -41.95
N SER A 278 -23.16 13.07 -42.01
CA SER A 278 -22.05 12.53 -42.81
C SER A 278 -20.87 12.10 -41.92
N ALA A 279 -21.06 12.14 -40.61
CA ALA A 279 -20.09 11.80 -39.58
C ALA A 279 -20.58 10.59 -38.77
N ASP A 280 -19.65 9.95 -38.06
CA ASP A 280 -19.94 8.84 -37.18
C ASP A 280 -20.95 9.21 -36.07
N ILE A 281 -21.64 8.22 -35.55
CA ILE A 281 -22.71 8.38 -34.56
C ILE A 281 -22.25 7.80 -33.22
N ASP A 282 -22.38 8.56 -32.14
CA ASP A 282 -22.28 8.03 -30.77
C ASP A 282 -23.58 7.27 -30.45
N LEU A 283 -23.49 5.94 -30.39
CA LEU A 283 -24.65 5.08 -30.14
C LEU A 283 -24.71 4.75 -28.65
N PRO A 284 -25.75 5.21 -27.92
CA PRO A 284 -25.85 4.99 -26.49
C PRO A 284 -26.05 3.50 -26.18
N THR A 285 -25.31 3.01 -25.18
CA THR A 285 -25.33 1.61 -24.74
C THR A 285 -25.95 1.42 -23.36
N SER A 286 -26.18 2.50 -22.61
CA SER A 286 -26.74 2.46 -21.24
C SER A 286 -25.94 1.54 -20.30
N GLY A 287 -24.61 1.65 -20.35
CA GLY A 287 -23.68 0.79 -19.61
C GLY A 287 -23.74 -0.65 -20.10
N GLY A 288 -23.62 -0.86 -21.41
CA GLY A 288 -23.70 -2.17 -22.07
C GLY A 288 -25.07 -2.85 -22.13
N ARG A 289 -26.14 -2.26 -21.57
CA ARG A 289 -27.50 -2.86 -21.57
C ARG A 289 -28.23 -2.77 -22.91
N VAL A 290 -27.73 -1.96 -23.84
CA VAL A 290 -28.30 -1.75 -25.18
C VAL A 290 -27.28 -2.12 -26.24
N THR A 291 -27.67 -3.03 -27.12
CA THR A 291 -26.91 -3.40 -28.31
C THR A 291 -27.57 -2.86 -29.57
N TRP A 292 -26.81 -2.70 -30.64
CA TRP A 292 -27.27 -2.10 -31.88
C TRP A 292 -27.09 -3.08 -33.04
N THR A 293 -27.99 -3.00 -34.02
CA THR A 293 -27.89 -3.70 -35.31
C THR A 293 -28.22 -2.74 -36.45
N SER A 294 -27.68 -3.00 -37.63
CA SER A 294 -27.90 -2.16 -38.82
C SER A 294 -28.51 -2.97 -39.97
N SER A 295 -29.49 -2.37 -40.65
CA SER A 295 -30.04 -2.92 -41.89
C SER A 295 -29.10 -2.78 -43.09
N ASN A 296 -28.08 -1.92 -42.98
CA ASN A 296 -27.04 -1.73 -44.00
C ASN A 296 -25.68 -1.43 -43.35
N PRO A 297 -25.00 -2.44 -42.79
CA PRO A 297 -23.74 -2.28 -42.07
C PRO A 297 -22.61 -1.63 -42.90
N ALA A 298 -22.65 -1.75 -44.23
CA ALA A 298 -21.66 -1.13 -45.10
C ALA A 298 -21.80 0.41 -45.17
N LEU A 299 -23.01 0.92 -44.94
CA LEU A 299 -23.30 2.36 -44.93
C LEU A 299 -23.25 2.95 -43.51
N VAL A 300 -23.88 2.26 -42.56
CA VAL A 300 -23.84 2.59 -41.13
C VAL A 300 -23.64 1.29 -40.36
N ALA A 301 -22.49 1.10 -39.74
CA ALA A 301 -22.21 -0.11 -38.98
C ALA A 301 -22.93 -0.11 -37.61
N PRO A 302 -23.15 -1.29 -36.99
CA PRO A 302 -23.84 -1.40 -35.70
C PRO A 302 -23.16 -0.69 -34.54
N ASP A 303 -21.86 -0.43 -34.66
CA ASP A 303 -21.09 0.31 -33.68
C ASP A 303 -21.31 1.83 -33.79
N GLY A 304 -21.89 2.33 -34.90
CA GLY A 304 -22.12 3.75 -35.20
C GLY A 304 -21.20 4.34 -36.27
N THR A 305 -20.31 3.53 -36.86
CA THR A 305 -19.41 4.00 -37.94
C THR A 305 -20.20 4.32 -39.22
N VAL A 306 -19.95 5.48 -39.81
CA VAL A 306 -20.66 5.98 -41.01
C VAL A 306 -19.72 6.06 -42.21
N THR A 307 -19.99 5.27 -43.24
CA THR A 307 -19.29 5.35 -44.52
C THR A 307 -19.94 6.40 -45.41
N ALA A 308 -19.62 7.68 -45.15
CA ALA A 308 -20.17 8.78 -45.94
C ALA A 308 -19.59 8.81 -47.36
N PRO A 309 -20.44 8.94 -48.40
CA PRO A 309 -19.95 9.14 -49.76
C PRO A 309 -19.19 10.47 -49.89
N VAL A 310 -18.16 10.49 -50.74
CA VAL A 310 -17.40 11.71 -51.05
C VAL A 310 -18.30 12.80 -51.64
N ALA A 311 -17.90 14.06 -51.47
CA ALA A 311 -18.66 15.23 -51.93
C ALA A 311 -19.12 15.07 -53.41
N GLY A 312 -20.43 15.19 -53.65
CA GLY A 312 -21.04 15.10 -54.98
C GLY A 312 -21.63 13.73 -55.35
N GLN A 313 -21.47 12.69 -54.52
CA GLN A 313 -22.18 11.42 -54.69
C GLN A 313 -23.48 11.38 -53.86
N PRO A 314 -24.52 10.65 -54.30
CA PRO A 314 -25.78 10.54 -53.55
C PRO A 314 -25.57 9.80 -52.23
N GLY A 315 -26.18 10.31 -51.17
CA GLY A 315 -26.27 9.65 -49.88
C GLY A 315 -27.12 8.38 -49.89
N GLY A 316 -27.33 7.79 -48.71
CA GLY A 316 -28.16 6.60 -48.55
C GLY A 316 -28.89 6.58 -47.20
N THR A 317 -29.72 5.57 -46.98
CA THR A 317 -30.42 5.36 -45.71
C THR A 317 -30.13 3.99 -45.13
N ALA A 318 -29.93 3.91 -43.82
CA ALA A 318 -29.85 2.67 -43.04
C ALA A 318 -30.83 2.75 -41.87
N GLN A 319 -31.35 1.62 -41.40
CA GLN A 319 -32.08 1.54 -40.14
C GLN A 319 -31.17 0.98 -39.06
N LEU A 320 -31.08 1.66 -37.92
CA LEU A 320 -30.40 1.18 -36.73
C LEU A 320 -31.44 0.71 -35.72
N THR A 321 -31.30 -0.52 -35.21
CA THR A 321 -32.19 -1.09 -34.20
C THR A 321 -31.44 -1.29 -32.90
N ALA A 322 -31.80 -0.50 -31.90
CA ALA A 322 -31.37 -0.66 -30.51
C ALA A 322 -32.17 -1.80 -29.87
N THR A 323 -31.50 -2.67 -29.14
CA THR A 323 -32.08 -3.80 -28.39
C THR A 323 -31.64 -3.68 -26.93
N ALA A 324 -32.59 -3.43 -26.03
CA ALA A 324 -32.36 -3.52 -24.60
C ALA A 324 -32.73 -4.92 -24.11
N ALA A 325 -31.97 -5.47 -23.17
CA ALA A 325 -32.26 -6.76 -22.55
C ALA A 325 -32.30 -6.63 -21.03
N VAL A 326 -33.31 -7.22 -20.39
CA VAL A 326 -33.36 -7.41 -18.94
C VAL A 326 -33.62 -8.89 -18.70
N ARG A 327 -32.64 -9.58 -18.09
CA ARG A 327 -32.67 -11.03 -17.84
C ARG A 327 -33.01 -11.85 -19.10
N GLY A 328 -32.40 -11.50 -20.22
CA GLY A 328 -32.63 -12.15 -21.52
C GLY A 328 -33.93 -11.75 -22.24
N VAL A 329 -34.86 -11.07 -21.57
CA VAL A 329 -36.09 -10.55 -22.19
C VAL A 329 -35.81 -9.21 -22.84
N THR A 330 -36.11 -9.09 -24.14
CA THR A 330 -35.73 -7.93 -24.94
C THR A 330 -36.89 -7.02 -25.32
N ALA A 331 -36.55 -5.75 -25.52
CA ALA A 331 -37.34 -4.76 -26.25
C ALA A 331 -36.45 -4.14 -27.33
N THR A 332 -37.05 -3.63 -28.41
CA THR A 332 -36.31 -3.02 -29.52
C THR A 332 -36.90 -1.68 -29.95
N ARG A 333 -36.04 -0.79 -30.48
CA ARG A 333 -36.42 0.48 -31.07
C ARG A 333 -35.58 0.75 -32.31
N THR A 334 -36.23 1.11 -33.41
CA THR A 334 -35.56 1.40 -34.68
C THR A 334 -35.58 2.90 -34.98
N ILE A 335 -34.45 3.42 -35.46
CA ILE A 335 -34.32 4.76 -36.01
C ILE A 335 -33.84 4.69 -37.46
N THR A 336 -34.20 5.70 -38.23
CA THR A 336 -33.72 5.90 -39.60
C THR A 336 -32.49 6.80 -39.58
N VAL A 337 -31.39 6.34 -40.18
CA VAL A 337 -30.18 7.13 -40.41
C VAL A 337 -30.10 7.48 -41.88
N THR A 338 -30.10 8.77 -42.19
CA THR A 338 -29.90 9.32 -43.54
C THR A 338 -28.47 9.83 -43.68
N VAL A 339 -27.61 9.05 -44.33
CA VAL A 339 -26.22 9.39 -44.58
C VAL A 339 -26.13 10.37 -45.74
N THR A 340 -25.64 11.57 -45.46
CA THR A 340 -25.37 12.64 -46.44
C THR A 340 -23.93 12.56 -46.95
N ALA A 341 -23.66 13.20 -48.08
CA ALA A 341 -22.29 13.27 -48.60
C ALA A 341 -21.39 14.07 -47.64
N SER A 342 -20.14 13.65 -47.49
CA SER A 342 -19.17 14.40 -46.70
C SER A 342 -18.98 15.81 -47.24
N THR A 343 -18.88 16.77 -46.32
CA THR A 343 -18.58 18.18 -46.63
C THR A 343 -17.08 18.47 -46.60
N GLU A 344 -16.25 17.51 -46.16
CA GLU A 344 -14.79 17.67 -46.13
C GLU A 344 -14.20 17.64 -47.53
N THR A 345 -13.28 18.57 -47.81
CA THR A 345 -12.35 18.44 -48.94
C THR A 345 -11.35 17.31 -48.69
N ALA A 346 -10.73 16.79 -49.76
CA ALA A 346 -9.68 15.75 -49.63
C ALA A 346 -8.54 16.18 -48.69
N ALA A 347 -8.16 17.47 -48.71
CA ALA A 347 -7.14 18.02 -47.83
C ALA A 347 -7.58 18.05 -46.35
N GLN A 348 -8.82 18.43 -46.07
CA GLN A 348 -9.37 18.41 -44.70
C GLN A 348 -9.47 16.99 -44.15
N ARG A 349 -9.89 16.03 -44.98
CA ARG A 349 -9.90 14.61 -44.62
C ARG A 349 -8.49 14.11 -44.32
N ALA A 350 -7.49 14.44 -45.16
CA ALA A 350 -6.10 14.05 -44.91
C ALA A 350 -5.57 14.65 -43.59
N ALA A 351 -5.85 15.93 -43.30
CA ALA A 351 -5.45 16.57 -42.04
C ALA A 351 -6.12 15.91 -40.82
N ARG A 352 -7.41 15.57 -40.91
CA ARG A 352 -8.11 14.82 -39.86
C ARG A 352 -7.50 13.43 -39.64
N LEU A 353 -7.28 12.65 -40.70
CA LEU A 353 -6.70 11.32 -40.59
C LEU A 353 -5.28 11.36 -40.03
N ALA A 354 -4.52 12.41 -40.34
CA ALA A 354 -3.19 12.65 -39.79
C ALA A 354 -3.20 12.87 -38.28
N GLY A 355 -4.29 13.39 -37.71
CA GLY A 355 -4.49 13.52 -36.27
C GLY A 355 -4.46 12.20 -35.49
N ARG A 356 -4.62 11.05 -36.17
CA ARG A 356 -4.53 9.70 -35.58
C ARG A 356 -3.10 9.14 -35.50
N PHE A 357 -2.12 9.84 -36.07
CA PHE A 357 -0.72 9.45 -35.99
C PHE A 357 -0.01 10.43 -35.07
N VAL A 358 0.47 9.97 -33.92
CA VAL A 358 1.16 10.81 -32.94
C VAL A 358 2.49 10.16 -32.60
N ILE A 359 3.58 10.90 -32.70
CA ILE A 359 4.88 10.45 -32.18
C ILE A 359 4.95 10.91 -30.72
N PRO A 360 5.14 10.00 -29.73
CA PRO A 360 5.35 10.39 -28.34
C PRO A 360 6.46 11.45 -28.20
N SER A 361 6.26 12.40 -27.29
CA SER A 361 7.21 13.50 -27.08
C SER A 361 8.55 13.05 -26.49
N VAL A 362 8.58 11.90 -25.84
CA VAL A 362 9.79 11.28 -25.27
C VAL A 362 9.92 9.87 -25.82
N LEU A 363 11.09 9.55 -26.37
CA LEU A 363 11.40 8.27 -27.00
C LEU A 363 12.76 7.77 -26.54
N GLU A 364 12.92 6.46 -26.50
CA GLU A 364 14.24 5.84 -26.36
C GLU A 364 14.91 5.78 -27.75
N SER A 365 16.21 6.05 -27.82
CA SER A 365 17.02 5.79 -29.02
C SER A 365 16.95 4.30 -29.39
N GLY A 366 16.40 3.98 -30.55
CA GLY A 366 16.11 2.63 -31.01
C GLY A 366 14.61 2.33 -31.12
N SER A 367 13.75 3.21 -30.59
CA SER A 367 12.30 3.10 -30.74
C SER A 367 11.88 3.20 -32.20
N THR A 368 10.96 2.34 -32.60
CA THR A 368 10.31 2.41 -33.92
C THR A 368 9.20 3.46 -33.89
N LEU A 369 9.05 4.21 -34.98
CA LEU A 369 7.88 5.07 -35.16
C LEU A 369 6.58 4.24 -35.11
N PRO A 370 5.46 4.83 -34.64
CA PRO A 370 4.17 4.16 -34.63
C PRO A 370 3.78 3.64 -36.01
N THR A 371 2.89 2.64 -36.04
CA THR A 371 2.37 2.12 -37.31
C THR A 371 1.42 3.14 -37.95
N ALA A 372 1.37 3.20 -39.27
CA ALA A 372 0.42 4.07 -39.96
C ALA A 372 -1.04 3.65 -39.63
N PRO A 373 -1.91 4.57 -39.19
CA PRO A 373 -3.32 4.27 -38.92
C PRO A 373 -4.02 3.74 -40.16
N GLU A 374 -5.05 2.91 -39.96
CA GLU A 374 -5.83 2.31 -41.04
C GLU A 374 -6.30 3.37 -42.06
N GLY A 375 -6.13 3.07 -43.36
CA GLY A 375 -6.51 3.97 -44.45
C GLY A 375 -5.48 5.07 -44.75
N THR A 376 -4.32 5.05 -44.10
CA THR A 376 -3.24 6.01 -44.34
C THR A 376 -1.89 5.33 -44.64
N THR A 377 -0.98 6.07 -45.27
CA THR A 377 0.45 5.75 -45.25
C THR A 377 1.23 6.90 -44.62
N VAL A 378 2.33 6.59 -43.94
CA VAL A 378 3.17 7.59 -43.26
C VAL A 378 4.58 7.50 -43.81
N ALA A 379 5.17 8.65 -44.14
CA ALA A 379 6.55 8.74 -44.61
C ALA A 379 7.29 9.89 -43.92
N VAL A 380 8.48 9.64 -43.40
CA VAL A 380 9.35 10.69 -42.86
C VAL A 380 9.78 11.63 -43.98
N ARG A 381 9.60 12.94 -43.77
CA ARG A 381 9.93 13.99 -44.74
C ARG A 381 11.27 14.64 -44.44
N SER A 382 11.47 14.98 -43.18
CA SER A 382 12.67 15.64 -42.68
C SER A 382 12.80 15.41 -41.19
N THR A 383 14.03 15.48 -40.71
CA THR A 383 14.35 15.69 -39.31
C THR A 383 15.12 17.00 -39.17
N ASP A 384 15.00 17.65 -38.02
CA ASP A 384 15.77 18.84 -37.65
C ASP A 384 16.32 18.69 -36.22
N GLY A 385 17.40 19.40 -35.89
CA GLY A 385 18.14 19.23 -34.64
C GLY A 385 19.04 17.99 -34.66
N GLY A 386 19.08 17.26 -33.54
CA GLY A 386 19.93 16.08 -33.35
C GLY A 386 19.28 14.74 -33.70
N VAL A 387 17.98 14.71 -34.00
CA VAL A 387 17.22 13.47 -34.20
C VAL A 387 17.44 12.89 -35.60
N VAL A 388 17.59 11.58 -35.67
CA VAL A 388 17.78 10.81 -36.90
C VAL A 388 16.74 9.70 -36.96
N VAL A 389 16.07 9.55 -38.11
CA VAL A 389 15.18 8.43 -38.39
C VAL A 389 15.70 7.63 -39.57
N THR A 390 16.07 6.38 -39.34
CA THR A 390 16.53 5.44 -40.37
C THR A 390 15.63 4.22 -40.39
N ASP A 391 15.02 3.90 -41.54
CA ASP A 391 14.09 2.77 -41.69
C ASP A 391 12.97 2.74 -40.63
N GLY A 392 12.52 3.91 -40.18
CA GLY A 392 11.48 4.07 -39.16
C GLY A 392 11.98 3.96 -37.72
N VAL A 393 13.27 3.76 -37.48
CA VAL A 393 13.90 3.72 -36.15
C VAL A 393 14.46 5.10 -35.78
N VAL A 394 14.08 5.61 -34.61
CA VAL A 394 14.49 6.90 -34.05
C VAL A 394 15.81 6.75 -33.29
N SER A 395 16.74 7.70 -33.45
CA SER A 395 18.03 7.74 -32.75
C SER A 395 18.57 9.17 -32.70
N GLY A 396 19.71 9.39 -32.03
CA GLY A 396 20.38 10.68 -31.98
C GLY A 396 20.07 11.45 -30.70
N ALA A 397 19.72 12.73 -30.83
CA ALA A 397 19.36 13.61 -29.72
C ALA A 397 18.08 14.38 -30.04
N ASP A 398 17.67 15.29 -29.14
CA ASP A 398 16.47 16.09 -29.26
C ASP A 398 16.36 16.83 -30.60
N GLY A 399 15.13 16.97 -31.08
CA GLY A 399 14.87 17.61 -32.36
C GLY A 399 13.41 17.56 -32.76
N SER A 400 13.17 17.62 -34.06
CA SER A 400 11.83 17.46 -34.61
C SER A 400 11.79 16.47 -35.76
N ILE A 401 10.69 15.72 -35.84
CA ILE A 401 10.41 14.76 -36.91
C ILE A 401 9.20 15.27 -37.68
N THR A 402 9.40 15.63 -38.95
CA THR A 402 8.29 15.92 -39.87
C THR A 402 7.93 14.66 -40.64
N VAL A 403 6.68 14.22 -40.52
CA VAL A 403 6.11 13.11 -41.30
C VAL A 403 5.03 13.63 -42.24
N ARG A 404 4.85 12.93 -43.36
CA ARG A 404 3.74 13.10 -44.28
C ARG A 404 2.78 11.94 -44.13
N VAL A 405 1.56 12.24 -43.70
CA VAL A 405 0.46 11.29 -43.71
C VAL A 405 -0.29 11.44 -45.03
N THR A 406 -0.45 10.33 -45.76
CA THR A 406 -1.19 10.26 -47.02
C THR A 406 -2.45 9.46 -46.82
N ASP A 407 -3.58 10.04 -47.20
CA ASP A 407 -4.85 9.34 -47.28
C ASP A 407 -4.86 8.42 -48.51
N ILE A 408 -4.98 7.10 -48.28
CA ILE A 408 -4.95 6.10 -49.36
C ILE A 408 -6.12 6.29 -50.34
N ALA A 409 -7.29 6.75 -49.87
CA ALA A 409 -8.49 6.83 -50.69
C ALA A 409 -8.49 8.03 -51.64
N THR A 410 -7.91 9.17 -51.22
CA THR A 410 -7.92 10.41 -52.01
C THR A 410 -6.55 10.78 -52.58
N GLY A 411 -5.47 10.21 -52.05
CA GLY A 411 -4.09 10.60 -52.34
C GLY A 411 -3.70 11.96 -51.75
N ALA A 412 -4.59 12.63 -51.01
CA ALA A 412 -4.28 13.89 -50.35
C ALA A 412 -3.34 13.66 -49.15
N THR A 413 -2.52 14.66 -48.85
CA THR A 413 -1.45 14.56 -47.85
C THR A 413 -1.53 15.68 -46.83
N ALA A 414 -1.17 15.38 -45.60
CA ALA A 414 -0.95 16.36 -44.53
C ALA A 414 0.40 16.11 -43.87
N ASP A 415 1.18 17.18 -43.69
CA ASP A 415 2.47 17.11 -42.99
C ASP A 415 2.25 17.43 -41.51
N ARG A 416 2.92 16.69 -40.62
CA ARG A 416 2.92 16.89 -39.17
C ARG A 416 4.35 16.98 -38.68
N THR A 417 4.66 17.93 -37.81
CA THR A 417 6.01 18.10 -37.24
C THR A 417 5.93 17.94 -35.74
N PHE A 418 6.55 16.89 -35.22
CA PHE A 418 6.58 16.56 -33.79
C PHE A 418 7.90 17.01 -33.19
N ALA A 419 7.85 17.73 -32.07
CA ALA A 419 9.00 17.89 -31.20
C ALA A 419 9.18 16.61 -30.38
N VAL A 420 10.42 16.12 -30.31
CA VAL A 420 10.78 14.88 -29.59
C VAL A 420 12.06 15.06 -28.79
N THR A 421 12.07 14.47 -27.59
CA THR A 421 13.24 14.21 -26.77
C THR A 421 13.66 12.76 -26.98
N VAL A 422 14.95 12.53 -27.28
CA VAL A 422 15.48 11.19 -27.55
C VAL A 422 16.45 10.81 -26.44
N LEU A 423 16.02 9.89 -25.58
CA LEU A 423 16.82 9.39 -24.48
C LEU A 423 17.87 8.38 -24.97
N PRO A 424 19.12 8.41 -24.46
CA PRO A 424 20.16 7.45 -24.84
C PRO A 424 19.81 6.02 -24.38
N ALA A 425 19.92 5.04 -25.28
CA ALA A 425 19.57 3.64 -24.98
C ALA A 425 20.36 3.03 -23.81
N ASP A 426 21.61 3.46 -23.62
CA ASP A 426 22.50 2.97 -22.57
C ASP A 426 22.20 3.54 -21.17
N SER A 427 21.31 4.52 -21.08
CA SER A 427 20.90 5.17 -19.82
C SER A 427 19.39 5.37 -19.71
N THR A 428 18.60 4.65 -20.50
CA THR A 428 17.13 4.68 -20.47
C THR A 428 16.63 3.36 -19.93
N ALA A 429 15.57 3.40 -19.12
CA ALA A 429 14.82 2.21 -18.78
C ALA A 429 13.40 2.31 -19.30
N GLN A 430 12.83 1.16 -19.63
CA GLN A 430 11.39 1.04 -19.87
C GLN A 430 10.70 0.84 -18.53
N LEU A 431 9.67 1.65 -18.27
CA LEU A 431 8.81 1.53 -17.11
C LEU A 431 7.44 1.02 -17.55
N LEU A 432 7.02 -0.13 -17.04
CA LEU A 432 5.71 -0.71 -17.23
C LEU A 432 4.77 -0.22 -16.12
N ALA A 433 3.67 0.44 -16.50
CA ALA A 433 2.55 0.74 -15.61
C ALA A 433 1.42 -0.26 -15.85
N TYR A 434 0.87 -0.87 -14.80
CA TYR A 434 -0.08 -1.98 -14.95
C TYR A 434 -1.02 -2.16 -13.76
N ASN A 435 -2.13 -2.85 -13.97
CA ASN A 435 -2.93 -3.45 -12.88
C ASN A 435 -2.80 -4.98 -12.88
N ARG A 436 -3.32 -5.61 -11.83
CA ARG A 436 -3.21 -7.05 -11.62
C ARG A 436 -4.57 -7.73 -11.48
N VAL A 437 -4.60 -9.02 -11.79
CA VAL A 437 -5.72 -9.90 -11.44
C VAL A 437 -5.71 -10.13 -9.91
N PRO A 438 -6.83 -9.86 -9.21
CA PRO A 438 -6.93 -10.08 -7.76
C PRO A 438 -6.75 -11.54 -7.34
N THR A 439 -6.09 -11.76 -6.20
CA THR A 439 -5.98 -13.05 -5.52
C THR A 439 -6.46 -12.94 -4.06
N LEU A 440 -5.98 -13.78 -3.13
CA LEU A 440 -6.41 -13.76 -1.72
C LEU A 440 -5.69 -12.67 -0.90
N VAL A 441 -6.32 -12.28 0.21
CA VAL A 441 -5.72 -11.34 1.17
C VAL A 441 -4.45 -11.91 1.83
N THR A 442 -4.40 -13.23 2.03
CA THR A 442 -3.22 -13.94 2.57
C THR A 442 -2.04 -13.97 1.59
N GLU A 443 -2.24 -13.56 0.35
CA GLU A 443 -1.20 -13.42 -0.68
C GLU A 443 -0.84 -11.95 -0.93
N ALA A 444 -1.37 -11.01 -0.12
CA ALA A 444 -1.17 -9.57 -0.22
C ALA A 444 -1.52 -8.97 -1.60
N ASN A 445 -2.44 -9.59 -2.35
CA ASN A 445 -2.89 -9.13 -3.67
C ASN A 445 -4.43 -9.24 -3.81
N ASN A 446 -5.16 -8.96 -2.74
CA ASN A 446 -6.62 -8.83 -2.82
C ASN A 446 -7.02 -7.65 -3.73
N ALA A 447 -8.31 -7.56 -4.07
CA ALA A 447 -8.80 -6.59 -5.05
C ALA A 447 -8.50 -5.12 -4.71
N ASP A 448 -8.38 -4.75 -3.42
CA ASP A 448 -8.00 -3.40 -3.02
C ASP A 448 -6.58 -3.03 -3.48
N VAL A 449 -5.69 -4.02 -3.60
CA VAL A 449 -4.28 -3.88 -4.02
C VAL A 449 -4.13 -4.12 -5.51
N ALA A 450 -4.71 -5.21 -6.02
CA ALA A 450 -4.52 -5.62 -7.41
C ALA A 450 -5.09 -4.59 -8.41
N LEU A 451 -6.23 -3.98 -8.07
CA LEU A 451 -6.94 -2.98 -8.87
C LEU A 451 -6.50 -1.56 -8.51
N SER A 452 -5.19 -1.38 -8.57
CA SER A 452 -4.46 -0.13 -8.43
C SER A 452 -3.39 -0.09 -9.53
N MET A 453 -2.68 1.04 -9.69
CA MET A 453 -1.54 1.07 -10.61
C MET A 453 -0.28 0.60 -9.90
N HIS A 454 0.44 -0.31 -10.54
CA HIS A 454 1.75 -0.87 -10.18
C HIS A 454 2.79 -0.41 -11.20
N LEU A 455 4.07 -0.48 -10.82
CA LEU A 455 5.19 -0.15 -11.71
C LEU A 455 6.22 -1.28 -11.73
N ALA A 456 6.81 -1.54 -12.90
CA ALA A 456 7.93 -2.47 -13.07
C ALA A 456 8.96 -1.91 -14.03
N VAL A 457 10.24 -2.24 -13.81
CA VAL A 457 11.37 -1.81 -14.63
C VAL A 457 11.77 -2.94 -15.58
N GLY A 458 12.04 -2.62 -16.84
CA GLY A 458 12.50 -3.60 -17.84
C GLY A 458 13.98 -3.96 -17.68
N GLU A 459 14.30 -5.26 -17.70
CA GLU A 459 15.66 -5.80 -17.57
C GLU A 459 15.90 -6.93 -18.59
N ASP A 460 16.67 -6.68 -19.65
CA ASP A 460 17.18 -7.61 -20.69
C ASP A 460 16.18 -8.52 -21.45
N ASP A 461 14.94 -8.71 -20.96
CA ASP A 461 13.76 -9.38 -21.54
C ASP A 461 12.70 -9.70 -20.43
N ALA A 462 12.95 -9.32 -19.18
CA ALA A 462 12.06 -9.52 -18.03
C ALA A 462 11.60 -8.19 -17.41
N TRP A 463 10.65 -8.27 -16.50
CA TRP A 463 10.15 -7.15 -15.72
C TRP A 463 10.42 -7.36 -14.24
N ARG A 464 11.05 -6.40 -13.59
CA ARG A 464 11.21 -6.38 -12.12
C ARG A 464 10.17 -5.43 -11.51
N PRO A 465 9.16 -5.94 -10.78
CA PRO A 465 8.22 -5.10 -10.07
C PRO A 465 8.91 -4.22 -9.04
N LEU A 466 8.47 -2.97 -8.96
CA LEU A 466 8.80 -2.05 -7.87
C LEU A 466 7.81 -2.25 -6.72
N ASN A 467 8.16 -1.75 -5.53
CA ASN A 467 7.33 -1.75 -4.32
C ASN A 467 6.85 -3.16 -3.93
N GLU A 468 7.70 -4.18 -4.13
CA GLU A 468 7.38 -5.59 -3.90
C GLU A 468 6.12 -6.05 -4.65
N ASN A 469 5.89 -5.48 -5.84
CA ASN A 469 4.70 -5.71 -6.67
C ASN A 469 3.38 -5.26 -5.98
N TYR A 470 3.45 -4.32 -5.04
CA TYR A 470 2.30 -3.69 -4.41
C TYR A 470 1.94 -2.38 -5.09
N GLY A 471 0.66 -2.01 -5.04
CA GLY A 471 0.14 -0.80 -5.66
C GLY A 471 0.88 0.48 -5.24
N ILE A 472 1.08 1.38 -6.20
CA ILE A 472 1.78 2.67 -6.04
C ILE A 472 0.82 3.84 -6.22
N PHE A 473 -0.24 3.69 -7.02
CA PHE A 473 -1.29 4.69 -7.13
C PHE A 473 -2.68 4.07 -7.00
N PHE A 474 -3.45 4.62 -6.06
CA PHE A 474 -4.82 4.22 -5.76
C PHE A 474 -5.74 5.43 -5.99
N PRO A 475 -6.89 5.24 -6.65
CA PRO A 475 -7.84 6.32 -6.82
C PRO A 475 -8.53 6.65 -5.50
N LYS A 476 -8.91 7.92 -5.35
CA LYS A 476 -9.68 8.42 -4.21
C LYS A 476 -11.10 7.89 -4.23
N THR A 477 -11.71 7.88 -3.05
CA THR A 477 -13.16 7.69 -2.87
C THR A 477 -13.96 8.61 -3.81
N ALA A 478 -15.10 8.14 -4.30
CA ALA A 478 -15.91 8.86 -5.29
C ALA A 478 -16.46 10.21 -4.80
N VAL A 479 -16.54 10.39 -3.49
CA VAL A 479 -16.89 11.65 -2.83
C VAL A 479 -15.98 11.84 -1.62
N PRO A 480 -15.71 13.09 -1.20
CA PRO A 480 -14.99 13.34 0.04
C PRO A 480 -15.65 12.62 1.23
N VAL A 481 -14.83 12.06 2.11
CA VAL A 481 -15.31 11.28 3.26
C VAL A 481 -16.32 12.10 4.09
N PRO A 482 -17.56 11.60 4.27
CA PRO A 482 -18.59 12.30 5.03
C PRO A 482 -18.19 12.65 6.46
N ALA A 483 -18.84 13.65 7.05
CA ALA A 483 -18.53 14.10 8.42
C ALA A 483 -18.80 13.03 9.50
N ASN A 484 -19.68 12.07 9.23
CA ASN A 484 -20.01 10.95 10.11
C ASN A 484 -19.15 9.69 9.85
N GLY A 485 -18.12 9.78 9.01
CA GLY A 485 -17.18 8.71 8.72
C GLY A 485 -17.25 8.17 7.29
N PRO A 486 -16.31 7.30 6.92
CA PRO A 486 -16.23 6.68 5.59
C PRO A 486 -17.34 5.66 5.36
N ARG A 487 -17.63 5.40 4.08
CA ARG A 487 -18.63 4.43 3.64
C ARG A 487 -18.01 3.53 2.58
N ASP A 488 -18.20 2.24 2.74
CA ASP A 488 -17.64 1.23 1.84
C ASP A 488 -18.02 1.46 0.36
N GLY A 489 -19.28 1.84 0.11
CA GLY A 489 -19.78 2.13 -1.23
C GLY A 489 -19.17 3.38 -1.91
N ASP A 490 -18.39 4.19 -1.19
CA ASP A 490 -17.66 5.33 -1.76
C ASP A 490 -16.24 4.97 -2.21
N ILE A 491 -15.70 3.82 -1.78
CA ILE A 491 -14.34 3.37 -2.13
C ILE A 491 -14.25 2.99 -3.61
N ARG A 492 -13.14 3.36 -4.25
CA ARG A 492 -12.89 3.12 -5.66
C ARG A 492 -11.57 2.40 -5.88
N SER A 493 -11.51 1.72 -7.02
CA SER A 493 -10.36 1.01 -7.56
C SER A 493 -10.14 1.47 -9.00
N LEU A 494 -9.07 1.02 -9.66
CA LEU A 494 -8.83 1.28 -11.08
C LEU A 494 -8.43 0.01 -11.82
N ARG A 495 -8.62 0.03 -13.14
CA ARG A 495 -8.09 -0.94 -14.10
C ARG A 495 -7.65 -0.19 -15.35
N ASP A 496 -6.91 -0.86 -16.22
CA ASP A 496 -6.41 -0.31 -17.48
C ASP A 496 -5.64 1.01 -17.25
N PRO A 497 -4.65 1.05 -16.34
CA PRO A 497 -3.85 2.26 -16.15
C PRO A 497 -2.97 2.49 -17.38
N HIS A 498 -3.05 3.68 -17.94
CA HIS A 498 -2.21 4.13 -19.04
C HIS A 498 -1.36 5.34 -18.62
N LEU A 499 -0.06 5.12 -18.51
CA LEU A 499 0.95 6.11 -18.15
C LEU A 499 1.50 6.81 -19.39
N PHE A 500 1.67 8.13 -19.35
CA PHE A 500 2.20 8.92 -20.48
C PHE A 500 2.94 10.17 -20.00
N THR A 501 3.73 10.78 -20.88
CA THR A 501 4.44 12.04 -20.59
C THR A 501 3.55 13.26 -20.84
N LEU A 502 3.59 14.22 -19.90
CA LEU A 502 2.91 15.51 -20.01
C LEU A 502 3.75 16.52 -20.79
N GLU A 503 3.14 17.63 -21.21
CA GLU A 503 3.83 18.71 -21.93
C GLU A 503 4.95 19.38 -21.12
N ASP A 504 4.84 19.35 -19.79
CA ASP A 504 5.77 19.98 -18.85
C ASP A 504 6.94 19.07 -18.44
N GLY A 505 7.00 17.86 -19.00
CA GLY A 505 7.99 16.84 -18.67
C GLY A 505 7.60 15.95 -17.49
N GLY A 506 6.47 16.20 -16.83
CA GLY A 506 5.89 15.29 -15.85
C GLY A 506 5.18 14.10 -16.50
N TYR A 507 4.37 13.41 -15.70
CA TYR A 507 3.67 12.19 -16.07
C TYR A 507 2.16 12.30 -15.80
N GLY A 508 1.37 11.75 -16.70
CA GLY A 508 -0.07 11.61 -16.55
C GLY A 508 -0.46 10.14 -16.46
N VAL A 509 -1.49 9.84 -15.67
CA VAL A 509 -2.12 8.53 -15.59
C VAL A 509 -3.59 8.71 -15.96
N VAL A 510 -4.05 7.98 -16.98
CA VAL A 510 -5.48 7.79 -17.22
C VAL A 510 -5.85 6.34 -16.94
N ALA A 511 -7.08 6.08 -16.49
CA ALA A 511 -7.52 4.72 -16.17
C ALA A 511 -9.05 4.59 -16.20
N THR A 512 -9.54 3.36 -16.30
CA THR A 512 -10.95 3.08 -16.00
C THR A 512 -11.14 2.99 -14.49
N ARG A 513 -11.88 3.94 -13.89
CA ARG A 513 -12.26 3.83 -12.47
C ARG A 513 -13.34 2.78 -12.27
N THR A 514 -13.23 2.03 -11.19
CA THR A 514 -14.15 0.95 -10.82
C THR A 514 -14.66 1.13 -9.39
N ALA A 515 -15.78 0.49 -9.09
CA ALA A 515 -16.22 0.30 -7.71
C ALA A 515 -15.22 -0.61 -6.99
N ARG A 516 -15.15 -0.52 -5.66
CA ARG A 516 -14.32 -1.44 -4.86
C ARG A 516 -14.57 -2.90 -5.31
N GLY A 517 -13.50 -3.63 -5.59
CA GLY A 517 -13.58 -5.00 -6.10
C GLY A 517 -13.66 -5.15 -7.63
N GLY A 518 -13.61 -4.05 -8.40
CA GLY A 518 -13.42 -4.07 -9.86
C GLY A 518 -14.70 -4.00 -10.70
N GLY A 519 -15.86 -3.95 -10.05
CA GLY A 519 -17.13 -3.75 -10.74
C GLY A 519 -17.27 -2.34 -11.33
N ALA A 520 -18.23 -2.16 -12.24
CA ALA A 520 -18.61 -0.84 -12.73
C ALA A 520 -19.01 0.12 -11.59
N ASP A 521 -18.47 1.34 -11.55
CA ASP A 521 -19.00 2.44 -10.71
C ASP A 521 -19.96 3.38 -11.46
N GLY A 522 -20.12 3.16 -12.77
CA GLY A 522 -21.00 3.91 -13.66
C GLY A 522 -20.31 5.07 -14.38
N THR A 523 -19.10 5.47 -13.98
CA THR A 523 -18.40 6.58 -14.63
C THR A 523 -17.84 6.23 -16.00
N GLN A 524 -17.49 4.96 -16.22
CA GLN A 524 -17.04 4.43 -17.50
C GLN A 524 -18.13 4.49 -18.60
N THR A 525 -19.35 4.94 -18.29
CA THR A 525 -20.37 5.25 -19.30
C THR A 525 -19.99 6.44 -20.19
N SER A 526 -19.13 7.34 -19.71
CA SER A 526 -18.79 8.60 -20.40
C SER A 526 -17.41 9.16 -20.07
N SER A 527 -16.76 8.69 -19.00
CA SER A 527 -15.60 9.35 -18.40
C SER A 527 -14.44 8.39 -18.12
N MET A 528 -13.24 8.96 -17.99
CA MET A 528 -12.02 8.28 -17.52
C MET A 528 -11.43 8.98 -16.28
N LEU A 529 -10.67 8.26 -15.45
CA LEU A 529 -9.89 8.86 -14.37
C LEU A 529 -8.67 9.59 -14.95
N PHE A 530 -8.27 10.71 -14.36
CA PHE A 530 -7.01 11.39 -14.66
C PHE A 530 -6.27 11.82 -13.38
N ALA A 531 -4.97 11.51 -13.33
CA ALA A 531 -4.04 11.96 -12.31
C ALA A 531 -2.73 12.44 -12.94
N ARG A 532 -2.02 13.31 -12.23
CA ARG A 532 -0.72 13.86 -12.63
C ARG A 532 0.35 13.50 -11.60
N SER A 533 1.58 13.37 -12.06
CA SER A 533 2.75 13.17 -11.20
C SER A 533 3.94 13.91 -11.79
N ALA A 534 4.71 14.59 -10.95
CA ALA A 534 5.95 15.22 -11.39
C ALA A 534 7.09 14.18 -11.54
N ASP A 535 7.04 13.07 -10.81
CA ASP A 535 8.19 12.19 -10.59
C ASP A 535 7.86 10.71 -10.31
N LEU A 536 6.58 10.33 -10.47
CA LEU A 536 6.04 8.98 -10.25
C LEU A 536 6.11 8.45 -8.80
N ARG A 537 6.56 9.26 -7.84
CA ARG A 537 6.61 8.91 -6.41
C ARG A 537 5.41 9.42 -5.62
N SER A 538 4.66 10.37 -6.19
CA SER A 538 3.42 10.93 -5.63
C SER A 538 2.47 11.35 -6.75
N TYR A 539 1.17 11.33 -6.49
CA TYR A 539 0.14 11.52 -7.50
C TYR A 539 -0.92 12.51 -7.04
N ASP A 540 -1.20 13.50 -7.88
CA ASP A 540 -2.31 14.43 -7.73
C ASP A 540 -3.48 13.96 -8.61
N GLU A 541 -4.52 13.43 -7.97
CA GLU A 541 -5.74 13.03 -8.69
C GLU A 541 -6.57 14.26 -9.04
N VAL A 542 -6.65 14.55 -10.34
CA VAL A 542 -7.47 15.64 -10.89
C VAL A 542 -8.95 15.26 -10.86
N GLY A 543 -9.26 13.98 -11.12
CA GLY A 543 -10.61 13.41 -11.00
C GLY A 543 -11.10 12.78 -12.31
N MET A 544 -12.41 12.78 -12.52
CA MET A 544 -13.04 12.19 -13.72
C MET A 544 -13.13 13.20 -14.86
N VAL A 545 -12.70 12.79 -16.06
CA VAL A 545 -12.75 13.58 -17.29
C VAL A 545 -13.84 13.03 -18.21
N ASP A 546 -14.86 13.85 -18.48
CA ASP A 546 -15.97 13.51 -19.40
C ASP A 546 -15.52 13.62 -20.86
N LEU A 547 -15.56 12.49 -21.58
CA LEU A 547 -15.15 12.39 -22.98
C LEU A 547 -16.28 12.75 -23.96
N GLY A 548 -17.50 12.97 -23.48
CA GLY A 548 -18.61 13.49 -24.27
C GLY A 548 -19.36 12.44 -25.04
N VAL A 549 -19.36 11.21 -24.52
CA VAL A 549 -19.99 10.06 -25.14
C VAL A 549 -20.93 9.35 -24.20
N THR A 550 -21.79 8.55 -24.80
CA THR A 550 -22.75 7.67 -24.13
C THR A 550 -22.59 6.21 -24.54
N SER A 551 -21.68 5.93 -25.48
CA SER A 551 -21.31 4.59 -25.92
C SER A 551 -20.35 3.85 -24.97
N GLY A 552 -19.99 4.43 -23.83
CA GLY A 552 -18.99 3.87 -22.92
C GLY A 552 -17.55 4.25 -23.27
N VAL A 553 -16.70 4.18 -22.23
CA VAL A 553 -15.27 4.49 -22.19
C VAL A 553 -14.57 3.35 -21.45
N ASN A 554 -13.88 2.49 -22.20
CA ASN A 554 -13.11 1.37 -21.66
C ASN A 554 -11.68 1.45 -22.19
N ASP A 555 -10.71 1.00 -21.39
CA ASP A 555 -9.29 0.99 -21.77
C ASP A 555 -8.80 2.37 -22.32
N PRO A 556 -8.92 3.43 -21.50
CA PRO A 556 -8.53 4.76 -21.94
C PRO A 556 -7.01 4.89 -22.03
N ALA A 557 -6.52 5.49 -23.11
CA ALA A 557 -5.14 5.87 -23.31
C ALA A 557 -5.02 7.36 -23.65
N ALA A 558 -3.87 7.96 -23.35
CA ALA A 558 -3.61 9.37 -23.61
C ALA A 558 -2.16 9.60 -24.06
N VAL A 559 -1.93 10.54 -24.96
CA VAL A 559 -0.60 10.94 -25.43
C VAL A 559 -0.56 12.45 -25.69
N TYR A 560 0.56 13.10 -25.40
CA TYR A 560 0.77 14.49 -25.77
C TYR A 560 1.23 14.60 -27.24
N ASP A 561 0.45 15.31 -28.04
CA ASP A 561 0.69 15.55 -29.47
C ASP A 561 1.34 16.91 -29.69
N SER A 562 2.67 16.92 -29.68
CA SER A 562 3.47 18.15 -29.84
C SER A 562 3.30 18.84 -31.20
N ALA A 563 2.78 18.14 -32.22
CA ALA A 563 2.49 18.74 -33.52
C ALA A 563 1.20 19.56 -33.51
N ALA A 564 0.29 19.29 -32.57
CA ALA A 564 -0.98 19.98 -32.41
C ALA A 564 -1.07 20.83 -31.13
N ASP A 565 -0.12 20.71 -30.20
CA ASP A 565 -0.12 21.36 -28.88
C ASP A 565 -1.35 20.94 -28.06
N ARG A 566 -1.64 19.63 -28.05
CA ARG A 566 -2.85 19.04 -27.46
C ARG A 566 -2.59 17.62 -26.98
N TYR A 567 -3.38 17.16 -26.01
CA TYR A 567 -3.47 15.75 -25.64
C TYR A 567 -4.45 15.04 -26.57
N VAL A 568 -4.09 13.86 -27.07
CA VAL A 568 -5.01 12.95 -27.76
C VAL A 568 -5.39 11.84 -26.80
N VAL A 569 -6.68 11.62 -26.61
CA VAL A 569 -7.24 10.60 -25.72
C VAL A 569 -7.97 9.59 -26.58
N SER A 570 -7.65 8.31 -26.45
CA SER A 570 -8.30 7.18 -27.13
C SER A 570 -8.92 6.21 -26.14
N TRP A 571 -9.95 5.47 -26.57
CA TRP A 571 -10.60 4.44 -25.76
C TRP A 571 -11.39 3.48 -26.66
N THR A 572 -11.86 2.38 -26.06
CA THR A 572 -12.78 1.44 -26.67
C THR A 572 -14.20 1.65 -26.14
N SER A 573 -15.17 1.85 -27.04
CA SER A 573 -16.59 1.92 -26.67
C SER A 573 -17.13 0.55 -26.21
N ASP A 574 -18.28 0.50 -25.55
CA ASP A 574 -18.94 -0.75 -25.13
C ASP A 574 -19.25 -1.68 -26.32
N ALA A 575 -19.36 -1.13 -27.53
CA ALA A 575 -19.56 -1.89 -28.77
C ALA A 575 -18.24 -2.40 -29.41
N GLY A 576 -17.09 -2.15 -28.77
CA GLY A 576 -15.77 -2.56 -29.25
C GLY A 576 -15.16 -1.64 -30.32
N ALA A 577 -15.73 -0.45 -30.55
CA ALA A 577 -15.17 0.49 -31.51
C ALA A 577 -14.10 1.38 -30.88
N ALA A 578 -12.98 1.56 -31.58
CA ALA A 578 -11.93 2.52 -31.25
C ALA A 578 -12.42 3.96 -31.45
N MET A 579 -12.26 4.76 -30.41
CA MET A 579 -12.70 6.15 -30.33
C MET A 579 -11.54 7.04 -29.91
N TYR A 580 -11.56 8.31 -30.29
CA TYR A 580 -10.62 9.30 -29.77
C TYR A 580 -11.19 10.72 -29.76
N THR A 581 -10.58 11.58 -28.95
CA THR A 581 -10.78 13.04 -28.95
C THR A 581 -9.45 13.72 -28.60
N SER A 582 -9.45 15.05 -28.46
CA SER A 582 -8.28 15.79 -27.99
C SER A 582 -8.62 16.87 -26.97
N PHE A 583 -7.67 17.24 -26.12
CA PHE A 583 -7.81 18.31 -25.12
C PHE A 583 -6.65 19.30 -25.24
N ALA A 584 -6.87 20.59 -24.98
CA ALA A 584 -5.73 21.49 -24.71
C ALA A 584 -5.26 21.30 -23.26
N ASP A 585 -6.20 21.05 -22.34
CA ASP A 585 -5.91 20.71 -20.95
C ASP A 585 -6.84 19.56 -20.53
N LEU A 586 -6.26 18.42 -20.15
CA LEU A 586 -7.01 17.24 -19.67
C LEU A 586 -7.80 17.52 -18.37
N GLY A 587 -7.41 18.53 -17.60
CA GLY A 587 -8.15 18.98 -16.42
C GLY A 587 -9.32 19.91 -16.72
N ASP A 588 -9.46 20.39 -17.96
CA ASP A 588 -10.55 21.29 -18.38
C ASP A 588 -11.32 20.71 -19.57
N VAL A 589 -12.47 20.10 -19.27
CA VAL A 589 -13.39 19.51 -20.26
C VAL A 589 -13.90 20.50 -21.29
N SER A 590 -13.86 21.81 -21.02
CA SER A 590 -14.25 22.83 -22.01
C SER A 590 -13.27 22.95 -23.18
N THR A 591 -12.05 22.44 -23.01
CA THR A 591 -11.02 22.43 -24.07
C THR A 591 -11.12 21.22 -24.99
N ARG A 592 -12.07 20.31 -24.75
CA ARG A 592 -12.25 19.08 -25.52
C ARG A 592 -12.60 19.37 -26.98
N GLY A 593 -11.97 18.63 -27.87
CA GLY A 593 -12.26 18.60 -29.30
C GLY A 593 -13.47 17.72 -29.64
N GLU A 594 -13.70 17.55 -30.94
CA GLU A 594 -14.73 16.66 -31.45
C GLU A 594 -14.34 15.19 -31.21
N VAL A 595 -15.31 14.39 -30.74
CA VAL A 595 -15.16 12.93 -30.61
C VAL A 595 -15.23 12.28 -31.98
N ARG A 596 -14.31 11.36 -32.26
CA ARG A 596 -14.12 10.72 -33.56
C ARG A 596 -13.83 9.23 -33.41
N ARG A 597 -13.97 8.49 -34.51
CA ARG A 597 -13.63 7.06 -34.57
C ARG A 597 -12.29 6.78 -35.19
N GLY A 598 -11.72 5.66 -34.77
CA GLY A 598 -10.50 5.07 -35.30
C GLY A 598 -9.40 5.00 -34.26
N GLU A 599 -8.51 4.04 -34.46
CA GLU A 599 -7.32 3.86 -33.64
C GLU A 599 -6.37 5.05 -33.79
N VAL A 600 -5.77 5.45 -32.68
CA VAL A 600 -4.67 6.40 -32.64
C VAL A 600 -3.39 5.59 -32.49
N ALA A 601 -2.49 5.70 -33.46
CA ALA A 601 -1.18 5.08 -33.38
C ALA A 601 -0.24 6.01 -32.60
N ALA A 602 0.07 5.64 -31.36
CA ALA A 602 0.89 6.44 -30.47
C ALA A 602 1.69 5.62 -29.44
N THR A 603 1.04 4.68 -28.76
CA THR A 603 1.60 3.99 -27.59
C THR A 603 1.83 2.51 -27.85
N VAL A 604 2.64 1.91 -26.98
CA VAL A 604 2.93 0.48 -26.99
C VAL A 604 2.25 -0.15 -25.79
N ASP A 605 1.11 -0.79 -26.05
CA ASP A 605 0.42 -1.58 -25.04
C ASP A 605 1.15 -2.90 -24.82
N VAL A 606 1.02 -3.44 -23.61
CA VAL A 606 1.63 -4.72 -23.22
C VAL A 606 0.53 -5.73 -22.95
N ASP A 607 0.32 -6.63 -23.91
CA ASP A 607 -0.69 -7.69 -23.79
C ASP A 607 -0.29 -8.77 -22.77
N GLU A 608 1.02 -9.01 -22.61
CA GLU A 608 1.57 -10.01 -21.68
C GLU A 608 2.89 -9.51 -21.10
N ALA A 609 3.06 -9.66 -19.78
CA ALA A 609 4.32 -9.42 -19.08
C ALA A 609 4.59 -10.56 -18.10
N GLU A 610 5.87 -10.94 -17.92
CA GLU A 610 6.30 -11.94 -16.92
C GLU A 610 6.23 -11.40 -15.47
N VAL A 611 5.17 -10.67 -15.16
CA VAL A 611 4.85 -10.18 -13.81
C VAL A 611 3.70 -11.00 -13.24
N ALA A 612 3.82 -11.43 -11.98
CA ALA A 612 2.82 -12.26 -11.33
C ALA A 612 1.43 -11.58 -11.32
N ASN A 613 0.44 -12.26 -11.90
CA ASN A 613 -0.95 -11.80 -12.02
C ASN A 613 -1.11 -10.50 -12.83
N PHE A 614 -0.24 -10.23 -13.80
CA PHE A 614 -0.44 -9.14 -14.77
C PHE A 614 -1.82 -9.25 -15.45
N ASP A 615 -2.45 -8.10 -15.70
CA ASP A 615 -3.74 -8.01 -16.39
C ASP A 615 -3.62 -7.12 -17.64
N SER A 616 -3.41 -5.82 -17.46
CA SER A 616 -3.20 -4.85 -18.54
C SER A 616 -2.24 -3.75 -18.13
N GLY A 617 -1.60 -3.11 -19.11
CA GLY A 617 -0.65 -2.03 -18.89
C GLY A 617 0.06 -1.54 -20.15
N ASN A 618 0.87 -0.49 -19.99
CA ASN A 618 1.64 0.12 -21.08
C ASN A 618 3.04 0.53 -20.60
N THR A 619 3.95 0.82 -21.53
CA THR A 619 5.31 1.27 -21.20
C THR A 619 5.58 2.72 -21.55
N VAL A 620 6.43 3.35 -20.74
CA VAL A 620 7.05 4.66 -21.04
C VAL A 620 8.56 4.60 -20.81
N PRO A 621 9.38 5.23 -21.68
CA PRO A 621 10.80 5.39 -21.41
C PRO A 621 11.01 6.42 -20.31
N VAL A 622 11.91 6.13 -19.37
CA VAL A 622 12.32 7.06 -18.31
C VAL A 622 13.84 7.20 -18.31
N ASP A 623 14.31 8.40 -17.96
CA ASP A 623 15.74 8.65 -17.79
C ASP A 623 16.30 8.00 -16.51
N ALA A 624 17.62 7.93 -16.45
CA ALA A 624 18.34 7.33 -15.32
C ALA A 624 18.07 8.02 -13.98
N ASP A 625 17.81 9.33 -13.97
CA ASP A 625 17.58 10.09 -12.75
C ASP A 625 16.19 9.77 -12.16
N THR A 626 15.18 9.68 -13.02
CA THR A 626 13.82 9.24 -12.65
C THR A 626 13.83 7.80 -12.15
N LEU A 627 14.52 6.91 -12.86
CA LEU A 627 14.68 5.52 -12.40
C LEU A 627 15.38 5.46 -11.04
N ALA A 628 16.49 6.17 -10.86
CA ALA A 628 17.19 6.19 -9.58
C ALA A 628 16.30 6.71 -8.44
N ALA A 629 15.49 7.73 -8.69
CA ALA A 629 14.53 8.25 -7.73
C ALA A 629 13.43 7.23 -7.38
N LEU A 630 12.97 6.43 -8.35
CA LEU A 630 12.02 5.35 -8.12
C LEU A 630 12.65 4.20 -7.32
N GLU A 631 13.88 3.82 -7.63
CA GLU A 631 14.62 2.79 -6.89
C GLU A 631 14.88 3.17 -5.43
N VAL A 632 15.11 4.47 -5.14
CA VAL A 632 15.22 4.96 -3.76
C VAL A 632 13.95 4.68 -2.95
N ARG A 633 12.77 4.86 -3.54
CA ARG A 633 11.49 4.81 -2.82
C ARG A 633 10.83 3.44 -2.86
N PHE A 634 10.90 2.78 -4.01
CA PHE A 634 10.18 1.53 -4.28
C PHE A 634 11.12 0.36 -4.57
N GLY A 635 12.42 0.59 -4.65
CA GLY A 635 13.43 -0.46 -4.71
C GLY A 635 13.90 -0.90 -3.32
N ARG A 636 14.89 -1.79 -3.29
CA ARG A 636 15.53 -2.25 -2.05
C ARG A 636 16.78 -1.42 -1.79
N VAL A 637 16.88 -0.86 -0.58
CA VAL A 637 18.08 -0.14 -0.12
C VAL A 637 18.95 -1.10 0.67
N ALA A 638 20.25 -1.16 0.38
CA ALA A 638 21.17 -2.07 1.05
C ALA A 638 22.52 -1.39 1.36
N ASN A 639 23.16 -1.83 2.45
CA ASN A 639 24.45 -1.33 2.88
C ASN A 639 25.55 -1.71 1.88
N THR A 640 26.24 -0.69 1.35
CA THR A 640 27.31 -0.85 0.35
C THR A 640 28.70 -0.68 0.92
N GLY A 641 28.85 -0.08 2.10
CA GLY A 641 30.15 0.12 2.72
C GLY A 641 30.13 0.66 4.13
N VAL A 642 31.32 0.73 4.72
CA VAL A 642 31.59 1.33 6.04
C VAL A 642 32.73 2.33 5.90
N THR A 643 32.54 3.53 6.42
CA THR A 643 33.61 4.53 6.49
C THR A 643 34.65 4.07 7.51
N ALA A 644 35.92 4.02 7.07
CA ALA A 644 37.04 3.62 7.93
C ALA A 644 37.11 4.50 9.19
N PRO A 645 37.21 3.91 10.39
CA PRO A 645 37.41 4.64 11.64
C PRO A 645 38.66 5.53 11.59
N ALA A 646 38.61 6.67 12.28
CA ALA A 646 39.77 7.54 12.42
C ALA A 646 40.95 6.80 13.10
N ARG A 647 42.17 7.09 12.66
CA ARG A 647 43.39 6.55 13.29
C ARG A 647 43.52 7.08 14.72
N VAL A 648 44.01 6.24 15.63
CA VAL A 648 44.33 6.62 17.01
C VAL A 648 45.85 6.65 17.17
N GLU A 649 46.40 7.79 17.56
CA GLU A 649 47.84 7.93 17.80
C GLU A 649 48.14 7.87 19.30
N ILE A 650 49.09 7.04 19.68
CA ILE A 650 49.57 6.92 21.07
C ILE A 650 51.10 7.01 21.12
N ALA A 651 51.63 7.47 22.26
CA ALA A 651 53.06 7.46 22.49
C ALA A 651 53.54 6.03 22.80
N GLN A 652 54.79 5.72 22.46
CA GLN A 652 55.45 4.47 22.86
C GLN A 652 55.30 4.21 24.37
N GLY A 653 54.84 3.01 24.71
CA GLY A 653 54.59 2.55 26.07
C GLY A 653 53.31 3.08 26.72
N ALA A 654 52.49 3.86 26.01
CA ALA A 654 51.15 4.23 26.48
C ALA A 654 50.16 3.07 26.25
N THR A 655 49.16 2.94 27.11
CA THR A 655 48.06 1.97 26.94
C THR A 655 47.12 2.44 25.84
N VAL A 656 46.64 1.51 25.00
CA VAL A 656 45.54 1.78 24.07
C VAL A 656 44.25 1.93 24.88
N ASP A 657 43.70 3.14 24.93
CA ASP A 657 42.40 3.39 25.57
C ASP A 657 41.28 3.03 24.60
N ALA A 658 40.43 2.07 24.97
CA ALA A 658 39.26 1.69 24.18
C ALA A 658 38.30 2.87 23.96
N ALA A 659 38.28 3.85 24.88
CA ALA A 659 37.46 5.06 24.74
C ALA A 659 37.99 6.01 23.66
N ALA A 660 39.25 5.87 23.22
CA ALA A 660 39.83 6.63 22.12
C ALA A 660 39.46 6.06 20.74
N LEU A 661 38.98 4.82 20.67
CA LEU A 661 38.46 4.22 19.45
C LEU A 661 37.08 4.77 19.11
N ALA A 662 36.73 4.77 17.82
CA ALA A 662 35.43 5.26 17.36
C ALA A 662 34.29 4.46 18.01
N LYS A 663 33.37 5.13 18.71
CA LYS A 663 32.19 4.49 19.32
C LYS A 663 31.16 4.05 18.28
N ARG A 664 31.13 4.74 17.15
CA ARG A 664 30.23 4.48 16.03
C ARG A 664 31.00 4.59 14.71
N VAL A 665 30.52 3.87 13.71
CA VAL A 665 30.98 3.99 12.31
C VAL A 665 29.82 4.44 11.43
N GLU A 666 30.15 5.15 10.36
CA GLU A 666 29.19 5.56 9.34
C GLU A 666 29.08 4.45 8.27
N LEU A 667 27.84 4.10 7.92
CA LEU A 667 27.45 3.17 6.88
C LEU A 667 26.95 3.95 5.67
N SER A 668 27.32 3.49 4.48
CA SER A 668 26.80 3.98 3.20
C SER A 668 25.83 2.97 2.61
N TYR A 669 24.81 3.45 1.90
CA TYR A 669 23.76 2.62 1.30
C TYR A 669 23.66 2.83 -0.22
N SER A 670 22.99 1.91 -0.91
CA SER A 670 22.84 1.89 -2.38
C SER A 670 22.12 3.10 -2.94
N ASP A 671 21.24 3.72 -2.16
CA ASP A 671 20.52 4.95 -2.49
C ASP A 671 21.34 6.23 -2.19
N GLY A 672 22.57 6.10 -1.68
CA GLY A 672 23.42 7.21 -1.26
C GLY A 672 23.12 7.78 0.13
N SER A 673 22.11 7.26 0.82
CA SER A 673 21.86 7.60 2.22
C SER A 673 22.97 7.07 3.14
N LYS A 674 22.98 7.59 4.37
CA LYS A 674 23.97 7.25 5.38
C LYS A 674 23.30 7.02 6.72
N ALA A 675 23.82 6.07 7.48
CA ALA A 675 23.44 5.85 8.87
C ALA A 675 24.69 5.64 9.72
N THR A 676 24.57 5.73 11.04
CA THR A 676 25.66 5.36 11.94
C THR A 676 25.26 4.15 12.78
N ARG A 677 26.23 3.29 13.12
CA ARG A 677 26.02 2.16 14.02
C ARG A 677 27.12 2.05 15.08
N PRO A 678 26.79 1.56 16.29
CA PRO A 678 27.78 1.36 17.35
C PRO A 678 28.78 0.27 16.97
N VAL A 679 29.98 0.31 17.55
CA VAL A 679 31.00 -0.74 17.37
C VAL A 679 31.38 -1.34 18.72
N THR A 680 31.37 -2.66 18.78
CA THR A 680 31.98 -3.44 19.86
C THR A 680 33.42 -3.79 19.48
N TRP A 681 34.40 -3.12 20.07
CA TRP A 681 35.81 -3.40 19.84
C TRP A 681 36.28 -4.67 20.55
N ASP A 682 37.06 -5.51 19.86
CA ASP A 682 37.59 -6.74 20.44
C ASP A 682 38.70 -6.44 21.45
N ALA A 683 38.44 -6.75 22.71
CA ALA A 683 39.38 -6.54 23.81
C ALA A 683 40.69 -7.33 23.61
N ALA A 684 40.64 -8.50 22.96
CA ALA A 684 41.84 -9.29 22.67
C ALA A 684 42.72 -8.59 21.62
N SER A 685 42.11 -8.08 20.55
CA SER A 685 42.80 -7.28 19.53
C SER A 685 43.39 -5.98 20.09
N ILE A 686 42.71 -5.29 21.01
CA ILE A 686 43.27 -4.12 21.72
C ILE A 686 44.50 -4.54 22.53
N GLY A 687 44.40 -5.63 23.29
CA GLY A 687 45.50 -6.16 24.10
C GLY A 687 46.71 -6.67 23.30
N ALA A 688 46.51 -6.98 22.01
CA ALA A 688 47.55 -7.47 21.11
C ALA A 688 48.41 -6.36 20.48
N VAL A 689 48.05 -5.09 20.64
CA VAL A 689 48.85 -3.96 20.14
C VAL A 689 50.17 -3.87 20.91
N ASP A 690 51.30 -4.08 20.22
CA ASP A 690 52.63 -3.88 20.82
C ASP A 690 52.94 -2.39 20.96
N THR A 691 52.57 -1.84 22.11
CA THR A 691 52.82 -0.43 22.44
C THR A 691 54.30 -0.13 22.69
N SER A 692 55.17 -1.14 22.80
CA SER A 692 56.60 -0.96 23.04
C SER A 692 57.40 -0.66 21.77
N THR A 693 56.83 -0.94 20.60
CA THR A 693 57.50 -0.74 19.30
C THR A 693 56.76 0.34 18.52
N PRO A 694 57.43 1.42 18.08
CA PRO A 694 56.82 2.39 17.18
C PRO A 694 56.40 1.72 15.85
N GLY A 695 55.18 1.97 15.40
CA GLY A 695 54.61 1.29 14.25
C GLY A 695 53.10 1.47 14.10
N THR A 696 52.54 0.83 13.08
CA THR A 696 51.10 0.81 12.81
C THR A 696 50.53 -0.56 13.15
N TYR A 697 49.47 -0.56 13.94
CA TYR A 697 48.78 -1.74 14.44
C TYR A 697 47.30 -1.66 14.08
N GLU A 698 46.66 -2.81 14.00
CA GLU A 698 45.23 -2.92 13.72
C GLU A 698 44.49 -3.43 14.94
N VAL A 699 43.37 -2.77 15.24
CA VAL A 699 42.40 -3.22 16.24
C VAL A 699 41.11 -3.57 15.52
N THR A 700 40.59 -4.79 15.72
CA THR A 700 39.34 -5.22 15.08
C THR A 700 38.14 -5.03 16.00
N GLY A 701 36.99 -4.75 15.41
CA GLY A 701 35.69 -4.63 16.08
C GLY A 701 34.56 -5.15 15.22
N THR A 702 33.38 -5.25 15.82
CA THR A 702 32.16 -5.70 15.14
C THR A 702 31.09 -4.64 15.31
N ILE A 703 30.39 -4.32 14.22
CA ILE A 703 29.23 -3.42 14.24
C ILE A 703 28.13 -4.06 15.08
N LYS A 704 27.58 -3.31 16.03
CA LYS A 704 26.47 -3.76 16.87
C LYS A 704 25.18 -3.72 16.06
N GLN A 705 24.60 -4.89 15.85
CA GLN A 705 23.33 -5.10 15.18
C GLN A 705 22.51 -6.11 16.01
N PRO A 706 21.83 -5.67 17.10
CA PRO A 706 21.03 -6.57 17.93
C PRO A 706 19.94 -7.23 17.09
N GLU A 707 19.76 -8.54 17.24
CA GLU A 707 18.64 -9.26 16.66
C GLU A 707 17.51 -9.29 17.69
N TYR A 708 16.34 -8.79 17.32
CA TYR A 708 15.14 -8.87 18.14
C TYR A 708 14.38 -10.16 17.77
N ALA A 709 13.79 -10.81 18.76
CA ALA A 709 12.95 -11.99 18.54
C ALA A 709 11.79 -11.67 17.57
N THR A 710 11.45 -12.63 16.71
CA THR A 710 10.36 -12.52 15.74
C THR A 710 9.41 -13.72 15.85
N PRO A 711 8.17 -13.54 16.34
CA PRO A 711 7.67 -12.31 16.97
C PRO A 711 8.40 -11.96 18.28
N PHE A 712 8.31 -10.69 18.67
CA PHE A 712 8.94 -10.17 19.89
C PHE A 712 8.11 -10.50 21.14
N ALA A 713 6.79 -10.41 21.00
CA ALA A 713 5.83 -10.91 21.98
C ALA A 713 4.57 -11.42 21.26
N ASP A 714 4.15 -12.63 21.60
CA ASP A 714 2.98 -13.31 21.03
C ASP A 714 1.68 -12.66 21.53
N GLU A 715 0.71 -12.48 20.62
CA GLU A 715 -0.65 -11.99 20.94
C GLU A 715 -0.65 -10.67 21.76
N ARG A 716 0.28 -9.78 21.41
CA ARG A 716 0.38 -8.40 21.91
C ARG A 716 0.19 -7.44 20.74
N ALA A 717 -0.98 -6.79 20.70
CA ALA A 717 -1.33 -5.80 19.69
C ALA A 717 -1.07 -4.37 20.16
N ASP A 718 -1.13 -3.43 19.23
CA ASP A 718 -0.99 -1.98 19.46
C ASP A 718 0.19 -1.64 20.40
N PRO A 719 1.41 -2.14 20.09
CA PRO A 719 2.50 -2.17 21.06
C PRO A 719 3.23 -0.82 21.20
N SER A 720 3.52 -0.45 22.43
CA SER A 720 4.36 0.70 22.78
C SER A 720 5.62 0.26 23.51
N VAL A 721 6.79 0.68 23.01
CA VAL A 721 8.07 0.59 23.73
C VAL A 721 8.59 1.99 23.95
N PHE A 722 8.84 2.35 25.20
CA PHE A 722 9.22 3.71 25.57
C PHE A 722 10.49 3.73 26.42
N ARG A 723 11.46 4.55 26.02
CA ARG A 723 12.66 4.83 26.80
C ARG A 723 12.36 5.91 27.84
N TYR A 724 12.64 5.61 29.10
CA TYR A 724 12.32 6.50 30.22
C TYR A 724 13.48 6.65 31.19
N ASP A 725 13.70 7.86 31.68
CA ASP A 725 14.62 8.14 32.78
C ASP A 725 13.87 8.03 34.12
N LEU A 726 14.02 6.89 34.78
CA LEU A 726 13.50 6.67 36.12
C LEU A 726 14.53 7.14 37.17
N ASN A 727 14.45 8.41 37.53
CA ASN A 727 15.27 9.04 38.58
C ASN A 727 16.80 8.88 38.37
N GLY A 728 17.28 9.04 37.14
CA GLY A 728 18.68 8.89 36.73
C GLY A 728 19.03 7.48 36.24
N GLN A 729 18.05 6.58 36.11
CA GLN A 729 18.23 5.24 35.57
C GLN A 729 17.43 5.09 34.28
N GLN A 730 18.13 4.84 33.16
CA GLN A 730 17.46 4.49 31.91
C GLN A 730 16.72 3.15 32.07
N LYS A 731 15.44 3.15 31.71
CA LYS A 731 14.57 1.99 31.63
C LYS A 731 13.87 1.97 30.29
N PHE A 732 13.50 0.77 29.85
CA PHE A 732 12.58 0.57 28.75
C PHE A 732 11.29 -0.02 29.31
N LEU A 733 10.17 0.53 28.85
CA LEU A 733 8.83 0.11 29.24
C LEU A 733 8.12 -0.41 28.00
N MET A 734 7.53 -1.59 28.11
CA MET A 734 6.60 -2.14 27.12
C MET A 734 5.19 -2.11 27.70
N ILE A 735 4.22 -1.76 26.86
CA ILE A 735 2.79 -1.91 27.13
C ILE A 735 2.09 -2.21 25.79
N ALA A 736 1.02 -2.99 25.81
CA ALA A 736 0.32 -3.43 24.60
C ALA A 736 -1.12 -3.83 24.93
N THR A 737 -1.98 -3.83 23.90
CA THR A 737 -3.29 -4.49 23.96
C THR A 737 -3.10 -6.01 24.03
N GLU A 738 -3.77 -6.67 24.97
CA GLU A 738 -3.86 -8.13 24.95
C GLU A 738 -4.81 -8.58 23.83
N ASP A 739 -4.35 -9.47 22.94
CA ASP A 739 -5.13 -9.92 21.78
C ASP A 739 -5.19 -11.45 21.67
N ILE A 740 -5.28 -12.11 22.83
CA ILE A 740 -5.26 -13.58 22.91
C ILE A 740 -6.39 -14.19 22.09
N TYR A 741 -6.02 -15.05 21.13
CA TYR A 741 -6.91 -15.66 20.15
C TYR A 741 -7.80 -14.67 19.38
N GLY A 742 -7.32 -13.43 19.18
CA GLY A 742 -8.07 -12.34 18.54
C GLY A 742 -9.13 -11.70 19.43
N GLY A 743 -9.08 -11.94 20.75
CA GLY A 743 -10.08 -11.57 21.73
C GLY A 743 -9.86 -10.22 22.40
N ASN A 744 -9.51 -9.15 21.69
CA ASN A 744 -9.10 -7.86 22.28
C ASN A 744 -10.14 -7.10 23.13
N ILE A 745 -11.45 -7.35 23.01
CA ILE A 745 -12.49 -6.63 23.81
C ILE A 745 -12.53 -7.12 25.27
N ASP A 746 -12.59 -8.44 25.45
CA ASP A 746 -12.67 -9.10 26.76
C ASP A 746 -11.90 -10.44 26.69
N PRO A 747 -10.55 -10.38 26.58
CA PRO A 747 -9.73 -11.56 26.34
C PRO A 747 -10.01 -12.63 27.38
N GLN A 748 -10.54 -13.77 26.91
CA GLN A 748 -10.96 -14.91 27.75
C GLN A 748 -11.84 -14.57 28.97
N GLY A 749 -12.55 -13.43 28.95
CA GLY A 749 -13.38 -12.95 30.06
C GLY A 749 -12.61 -12.22 31.18
N GLY A 750 -11.33 -11.94 30.98
CA GLY A 750 -10.40 -11.47 32.01
C GLY A 750 -9.52 -10.30 31.58
N ALA A 751 -10.07 -9.33 30.85
CA ALA A 751 -9.30 -8.18 30.33
C ALA A 751 -8.34 -7.56 31.37
N HIS A 752 -7.10 -7.35 30.96
CA HIS A 752 -6.05 -6.71 31.74
C HIS A 752 -5.15 -5.83 30.85
N MET A 753 -4.32 -4.99 31.48
CA MET A 753 -3.38 -4.12 30.78
C MET A 753 -1.94 -4.49 31.19
N PRO A 754 -1.25 -5.33 30.42
CA PRO A 754 0.07 -5.85 30.77
C PRO A 754 1.19 -4.84 30.48
N ILE A 755 2.14 -4.73 31.41
CA ILE A 755 3.38 -3.95 31.24
C ILE A 755 4.62 -4.79 31.53
N ARG A 756 5.73 -4.44 30.89
CA ARG A 756 7.07 -4.99 31.18
C ARG A 756 8.07 -3.85 31.32
N ILE A 757 9.02 -3.97 32.24
CA ILE A 757 10.03 -2.93 32.49
C ILE A 757 11.41 -3.58 32.58
N ALA A 758 12.37 -3.09 31.79
CA ALA A 758 13.71 -3.66 31.72
C ALA A 758 14.79 -2.58 31.58
N ASN A 759 16.06 -3.01 31.66
CA ASN A 759 17.21 -2.15 31.37
C ASN A 759 17.62 -2.16 29.89
N SER A 760 17.11 -3.14 29.12
CA SER A 760 17.30 -3.29 27.68
C SER A 760 15.98 -3.66 27.02
N ILE A 761 15.86 -3.40 25.72
CA ILE A 761 14.71 -3.79 24.92
C ILE A 761 14.63 -5.30 24.81
N GLU A 762 15.73 -6.00 24.56
CA GLU A 762 15.74 -7.47 24.45
C GLU A 762 15.10 -8.15 25.68
N ASP A 763 15.33 -7.60 26.87
CA ASP A 763 14.78 -8.12 28.12
C ASP A 763 13.26 -7.86 28.28
N LEU A 764 12.60 -7.17 27.35
CA LEU A 764 11.13 -7.05 27.28
C LEU A 764 10.47 -8.19 26.50
N SER A 765 11.22 -8.99 25.75
CA SER A 765 10.69 -10.06 24.88
C SER A 765 10.09 -11.25 25.66
N ASP A 766 9.25 -12.03 24.99
CA ASP A 766 8.74 -13.30 25.56
C ASP A 766 9.86 -14.30 25.87
N ASP A 767 10.92 -14.31 25.07
CA ASP A 767 12.12 -15.12 25.30
C ASP A 767 12.77 -14.77 26.63
N ALA A 768 12.86 -13.48 26.95
CA ALA A 768 13.38 -12.99 28.23
C ALA A 768 12.47 -13.35 29.40
N ILE A 769 11.15 -13.27 29.24
CA ILE A 769 10.17 -13.72 30.24
C ILE A 769 10.34 -15.22 30.51
N ARG A 770 10.39 -16.06 29.46
CA ARG A 770 10.61 -17.51 29.59
C ARG A 770 11.94 -17.86 30.23
N ALA A 771 12.97 -17.05 29.99
CA ALA A 771 14.28 -17.18 30.63
C ALA A 771 14.34 -16.62 32.07
N GLY A 772 13.26 -16.04 32.59
CA GLY A 772 13.19 -15.45 33.93
C GLY A 772 13.99 -14.16 34.10
N ARG A 773 14.32 -13.46 33.01
CA ARG A 773 15.04 -12.18 33.04
C ARG A 773 14.12 -10.99 33.29
N ASN A 774 12.83 -11.14 33.05
CA ASN A 774 11.81 -10.13 33.29
C ASN A 774 10.47 -10.79 33.66
N VAL A 775 9.50 -9.98 34.09
CA VAL A 775 8.13 -10.41 34.41
C VAL A 775 7.13 -9.41 33.81
N GLU A 776 5.97 -9.93 33.42
CA GLU A 776 4.84 -9.10 33.01
C GLU A 776 3.98 -8.75 34.23
N VAL A 777 3.53 -7.50 34.30
CA VAL A 777 2.75 -6.95 35.41
C VAL A 777 1.44 -6.39 34.90
N ASP A 778 0.33 -6.78 35.52
CA ASP A 778 -0.98 -6.21 35.20
C ASP A 778 -1.14 -4.85 35.86
N LEU A 779 -1.18 -3.79 35.06
CA LEU A 779 -1.34 -2.44 35.57
C LEU A 779 -2.80 -2.11 35.89
N LEU A 780 -3.71 -2.56 35.04
CA LEU A 780 -5.16 -2.50 35.24
C LEU A 780 -5.78 -3.87 34.96
N ARG A 781 -6.90 -4.15 35.61
CA ARG A 781 -7.70 -5.36 35.41
C ARG A 781 -9.18 -5.02 35.31
N ARG A 782 -9.93 -5.91 34.67
CA ARG A 782 -11.39 -5.88 34.65
C ARG A 782 -11.95 -5.65 36.05
N GLY A 783 -12.85 -4.68 36.17
CA GLY A 783 -13.49 -4.29 37.43
C GLY A 783 -12.77 -3.15 38.17
N ASP A 784 -11.54 -2.78 37.77
CA ASP A 784 -10.90 -1.57 38.27
C ASP A 784 -11.75 -0.35 37.93
N THR A 785 -11.87 0.57 38.89
CA THR A 785 -12.69 1.77 38.71
C THR A 785 -11.92 2.93 38.10
N ASP A 786 -12.59 3.67 37.21
CA ASP A 786 -12.16 4.99 36.74
C ASP A 786 -12.25 6.05 37.86
N ALA A 787 -11.83 7.28 37.58
CA ALA A 787 -11.87 8.38 38.54
C ALA A 787 -13.30 8.79 38.95
N GLU A 788 -14.32 8.42 38.17
CA GLU A 788 -15.73 8.62 38.48
C GLU A 788 -16.35 7.43 39.23
N GLY A 789 -15.57 6.39 39.53
CA GLY A 789 -16.02 5.21 40.27
C GLY A 789 -16.74 4.16 39.41
N ARG A 790 -16.71 4.27 38.08
CA ARG A 790 -17.29 3.26 37.18
C ARG A 790 -16.29 2.13 36.95
N ALA A 791 -16.76 0.89 37.00
CA ALA A 791 -15.93 -0.27 36.69
C ALA A 791 -15.62 -0.32 35.18
N MET A 792 -14.34 -0.31 34.83
CA MET A 792 -13.87 -0.59 33.47
C MET A 792 -13.98 -2.11 33.24
N THR A 793 -14.67 -2.52 32.18
CA THR A 793 -15.03 -3.94 32.00
C THR A 793 -14.29 -4.63 30.86
N GLY A 794 -13.63 -3.88 29.98
CA GLY A 794 -12.80 -4.42 28.91
C GLY A 794 -12.10 -3.34 28.09
N CYS A 795 -11.64 -3.74 26.90
CA CYS A 795 -10.96 -2.92 25.92
C CYS A 795 -9.81 -2.11 26.54
N PHE A 796 -8.79 -2.69 27.16
CA PHE A 796 -7.61 -1.88 27.51
C PHE A 796 -6.75 -1.65 26.26
N TRP A 797 -7.33 -0.93 25.29
CA TRP A 797 -6.83 -0.80 23.93
C TRP A 797 -5.82 0.32 23.77
N ALA A 798 -4.83 0.04 22.93
CA ALA A 798 -3.83 0.97 22.41
C ALA A 798 -3.17 1.84 23.49
N PRO A 799 -2.63 1.23 24.56
CA PRO A 799 -1.95 2.00 25.58
C PRO A 799 -0.62 2.56 25.07
N GLU A 800 -0.43 3.88 25.17
CA GLU A 800 0.80 4.57 24.76
C GLU A 800 1.46 5.32 25.92
N TYR A 801 2.77 5.14 26.09
CA TYR A 801 3.56 5.93 27.05
C TYR A 801 3.96 7.29 26.49
N HIS A 802 3.76 8.33 27.29
CA HIS A 802 4.18 9.71 27.01
C HIS A 802 4.67 10.40 28.29
N VAL A 803 5.47 11.47 28.14
CA VAL A 803 5.75 12.40 29.25
C VAL A 803 4.91 13.66 29.03
N ILE A 804 3.86 13.84 29.84
CA ILE A 804 2.91 14.96 29.72
C ILE A 804 2.94 15.75 31.03
N GLY A 805 3.23 17.05 30.95
CA GLY A 805 3.36 17.91 32.13
C GLY A 805 4.46 17.44 33.11
N GLY A 806 5.53 16.83 32.59
CA GLY A 806 6.65 16.31 33.39
C GLY A 806 6.35 15.01 34.16
N ARG A 807 5.28 14.28 33.79
CA ARG A 807 4.90 13.00 34.41
C ARG A 807 4.77 11.91 33.35
N LEU A 808 5.31 10.72 33.63
CA LEU A 808 5.02 9.55 32.82
C LEU A 808 3.51 9.29 32.82
N SER A 809 2.94 9.18 31.64
CA SER A 809 1.51 9.09 31.40
C SER A 809 1.24 7.95 30.43
N ILE A 810 0.09 7.28 30.58
CA ILE A 810 -0.41 6.30 29.63
C ILE A 810 -1.74 6.82 29.07
N LEU A 811 -1.81 6.97 27.75
CA LEU A 811 -3.03 7.22 26.99
C LEU A 811 -3.58 5.88 26.51
N PHE A 812 -4.87 5.60 26.68
CA PHE A 812 -5.50 4.33 26.30
C PHE A 812 -7.03 4.50 26.23
N MET A 813 -7.76 3.50 25.76
CA MET A 813 -9.24 3.58 25.71
C MET A 813 -9.91 2.41 26.44
N PRO A 814 -10.23 2.49 27.76
CA PRO A 814 -11.05 1.48 28.41
C PRO A 814 -12.50 1.53 27.93
N CYS A 815 -13.16 0.37 27.85
CA CYS A 815 -14.60 0.26 27.63
C CYS A 815 -15.37 -0.26 28.85
N TYR A 816 -16.68 -0.12 28.77
CA TYR A 816 -17.66 -0.42 29.82
C TYR A 816 -18.72 -1.37 29.28
N ASP A 817 -19.60 -1.83 30.16
CA ASP A 817 -20.70 -2.70 29.74
C ASP A 817 -21.71 -1.93 28.86
N GLY A 818 -22.03 -2.52 27.72
CA GLY A 818 -23.11 -2.08 26.85
C GLY A 818 -24.48 -2.49 27.38
N ALA A 819 -25.52 -2.27 26.57
CA ALA A 819 -26.91 -2.57 26.95
C ALA A 819 -27.19 -4.05 27.27
N ASN A 820 -26.31 -4.95 26.81
CA ASN A 820 -26.39 -6.40 27.05
C ASN A 820 -25.65 -6.85 28.33
N GLY A 821 -25.07 -5.91 29.10
CA GLY A 821 -24.32 -6.22 30.32
C GLY A 821 -22.97 -6.89 30.08
N ARG A 822 -22.40 -6.75 28.87
CA ARG A 822 -21.06 -7.23 28.51
C ARG A 822 -20.20 -6.05 28.01
N PRO A 823 -18.86 -6.16 28.09
CA PRO A 823 -17.98 -5.12 27.56
C PRO A 823 -18.31 -4.79 26.10
N ASP A 824 -18.45 -3.51 25.80
CA ASP A 824 -18.83 -2.99 24.49
C ASP A 824 -17.88 -1.87 24.09
N MET A 825 -17.11 -2.09 23.02
CA MET A 825 -16.12 -1.13 22.50
C MET A 825 -16.72 0.24 22.20
N PHE A 826 -17.99 0.31 21.81
CA PHE A 826 -18.64 1.58 21.48
C PHE A 826 -18.88 2.49 22.69
N THR A 827 -18.71 1.97 23.91
CA THR A 827 -18.76 2.77 25.14
C THR A 827 -17.41 3.41 25.51
N GLY A 828 -16.33 3.02 24.82
CA GLY A 828 -14.96 3.40 25.15
C GLY A 828 -14.68 4.88 24.90
N GLN A 829 -13.79 5.46 25.71
CA GLN A 829 -13.37 6.86 25.54
C GLN A 829 -11.88 6.99 25.86
N ALA A 830 -11.17 7.77 25.04
CA ALA A 830 -9.77 8.07 25.24
C ALA A 830 -9.55 8.63 26.65
N SER A 831 -8.64 8.00 27.38
CA SER A 831 -8.42 8.19 28.79
C SER A 831 -6.92 8.24 29.10
N ILE A 832 -6.59 8.84 30.23
CA ILE A 832 -5.22 8.99 30.71
C ILE A 832 -5.07 8.49 32.15
N ILE A 833 -3.94 7.85 32.44
CA ILE A 833 -3.40 7.68 33.79
C ILE A 833 -2.00 8.29 33.87
N GLN A 834 -1.62 8.80 35.03
CA GLN A 834 -0.29 9.38 35.26
C GLN A 834 0.40 8.75 36.47
N LEU A 835 1.69 8.50 36.32
CA LEU A 835 2.55 8.05 37.40
C LEU A 835 2.62 9.14 38.48
N LYS A 836 2.44 8.74 39.74
CA LYS A 836 2.57 9.64 40.89
C LYS A 836 4.05 9.88 41.17
N LYS A 837 4.33 11.07 41.70
CA LYS A 837 5.63 11.43 42.25
C LYS A 837 5.58 11.38 43.78
N ASP A 838 6.73 11.11 44.40
CA ASP A 838 6.88 11.26 45.85
C ASP A 838 6.89 12.74 46.27
N ALA A 839 6.99 13.00 47.58
CA ALA A 839 7.01 14.36 48.12
C ALA A 839 8.24 15.18 47.68
N GLN A 840 9.26 14.54 47.11
CA GLN A 840 10.48 15.16 46.60
C GLN A 840 10.43 15.35 45.06
N GLY A 841 9.30 15.02 44.42
CA GLY A 841 9.13 15.13 42.97
C GLY A 841 9.75 14.00 42.16
N ARG A 842 10.23 12.93 42.82
CA ARG A 842 10.79 11.74 42.16
C ARG A 842 9.69 10.82 41.69
N ASP A 843 9.87 10.21 40.54
CA ASP A 843 8.90 9.26 40.00
C ASP A 843 8.87 8.00 40.86
N LEU A 844 7.65 7.54 41.19
CA LEU A 844 7.47 6.28 41.89
C LEU A 844 7.70 5.10 40.93
N ASP A 845 7.80 3.89 41.46
CA ASP A 845 8.02 2.69 40.64
C ASP A 845 6.82 2.46 39.68
N PRO A 846 7.01 2.51 38.35
CA PRO A 846 5.94 2.29 37.38
C PRO A 846 5.40 0.85 37.38
N ALA A 847 6.14 -0.13 37.93
CA ALA A 847 5.71 -1.52 38.06
C ALA A 847 4.63 -1.73 39.14
N VAL A 848 4.28 -0.71 39.92
CA VAL A 848 3.32 -0.84 41.03
C VAL A 848 2.01 -0.15 40.66
N PRO A 849 0.89 -0.88 40.47
CA PRO A 849 -0.39 -0.30 40.06
C PRO A 849 -0.89 0.85 40.93
N ALA A 850 -0.69 0.75 42.26
CA ALA A 850 -1.09 1.79 43.20
C ALA A 850 -0.35 3.13 43.01
N ASN A 851 0.79 3.13 42.32
CA ASN A 851 1.57 4.34 42.02
C ASN A 851 0.98 5.16 40.87
N TRP A 852 -0.04 4.67 40.17
CA TRP A 852 -0.72 5.39 39.09
C TRP A 852 -2.00 6.06 39.56
N THR A 853 -2.39 7.16 38.91
CA THR A 853 -3.72 7.76 39.12
C THR A 853 -4.82 6.83 38.61
N LYS A 854 -6.06 7.07 39.05
CA LYS A 854 -7.22 6.45 38.39
C LYS A 854 -7.36 6.99 36.98
N ALA A 855 -7.92 6.17 36.08
CA ALA A 855 -8.18 6.54 34.70
C ALA A 855 -9.14 7.74 34.63
N GLN A 856 -8.77 8.74 33.83
CA GLN A 856 -9.56 9.96 33.62
C GLN A 856 -9.83 10.13 32.14
N LYS A 857 -11.09 10.43 31.78
CA LYS A 857 -11.49 10.67 30.39
C LYS A 857 -10.93 12.00 29.90
N VAL A 858 -10.41 12.02 28.67
CA VAL A 858 -10.06 13.27 27.97
C VAL A 858 -11.34 13.84 27.37
N LEU A 859 -11.66 15.10 27.72
CA LEU A 859 -12.89 15.77 27.29
C LEU A 859 -12.59 17.02 26.47
N ARG A 860 -13.58 17.47 25.71
CA ARG A 860 -13.56 18.76 25.03
C ARG A 860 -13.43 19.91 26.04
N ALA A 861 -13.06 21.09 25.57
CA ALA A 861 -12.95 22.30 26.40
C ALA A 861 -14.22 22.58 27.23
N GLY A 862 -15.40 22.35 26.66
CA GLY A 862 -16.69 22.51 27.34
C GLY A 862 -17.10 21.36 28.27
N GLY A 863 -16.26 20.33 28.44
CA GLY A 863 -16.55 19.15 29.27
C GLY A 863 -17.39 18.06 28.59
N GLY A 864 -17.70 18.20 27.30
CA GLY A 864 -18.36 17.16 26.50
C GLY A 864 -17.40 16.05 26.06
N ILE A 865 -17.93 14.88 25.70
CA ILE A 865 -17.13 13.77 25.16
C ILE A 865 -16.53 14.12 23.79
N LEU A 866 -15.43 13.46 23.43
CA LEU A 866 -14.72 13.72 22.17
C LEU A 866 -15.59 13.37 20.96
N ASN A 867 -16.22 12.19 20.95
CA ASN A 867 -17.08 11.74 19.87
C ASN A 867 -18.56 11.73 20.30
N PRO A 868 -19.32 12.81 20.06
CA PRO A 868 -20.75 12.85 20.40
C PRO A 868 -21.64 11.99 19.48
N VAL A 869 -21.10 11.42 18.40
CA VAL A 869 -21.88 10.66 17.41
C VAL A 869 -21.88 9.16 17.74
N GLN A 870 -20.73 8.57 18.04
CA GLN A 870 -20.59 7.14 18.33
C GLN A 870 -20.04 6.84 19.73
N THR A 871 -19.81 7.85 20.57
CA THR A 871 -19.13 7.76 21.89
C THR A 871 -17.66 7.35 21.81
N ILE A 872 -17.33 6.34 21.01
CA ILE A 872 -15.98 5.79 20.86
C ILE A 872 -14.95 6.84 20.40
N SER A 873 -13.84 6.91 21.12
CA SER A 873 -12.62 7.66 20.76
C SER A 873 -11.43 6.87 21.29
N LEU A 874 -10.47 6.56 20.43
CA LEU A 874 -9.37 5.65 20.72
C LEU A 874 -8.05 6.11 20.10
N ASP A 875 -6.99 5.36 20.39
CA ASP A 875 -5.66 5.51 19.80
C ASP A 875 -5.12 6.93 19.93
N MET A 876 -5.26 7.49 21.14
CA MET A 876 -4.83 8.87 21.39
C MET A 876 -3.32 8.91 21.62
N THR A 877 -2.63 9.70 20.79
CA THR A 877 -1.22 10.02 20.95
C THR A 877 -1.01 11.50 21.28
N TYR A 878 0.12 11.82 21.89
CA TYR A 878 0.54 13.18 22.24
C TYR A 878 1.64 13.66 21.32
N VAL A 879 1.53 14.92 20.87
CA VAL A 879 2.58 15.60 20.10
C VAL A 879 2.80 17.00 20.64
N GLU A 880 4.05 17.44 20.68
CA GLU A 880 4.43 18.81 21.01
C GLU A 880 5.25 19.39 19.86
N ASP A 881 4.85 20.57 19.40
CA ASP A 881 5.62 21.35 18.43
C ASP A 881 5.73 22.79 18.91
N SER A 882 6.95 23.31 18.97
CA SER A 882 7.23 24.72 19.25
C SER A 882 6.52 25.26 20.51
N GLY A 883 6.42 24.42 21.55
CA GLY A 883 5.79 24.73 22.84
C GLY A 883 4.27 24.61 22.88
N GLN A 884 3.61 24.25 21.77
CA GLN A 884 2.19 23.91 21.73
C GLN A 884 2.00 22.39 21.75
N SER A 885 1.21 21.91 22.72
CA SER A 885 0.84 20.50 22.84
C SER A 885 -0.48 20.20 22.12
N TYR A 886 -0.57 19.01 21.55
CA TYR A 886 -1.75 18.51 20.86
C TYR A 886 -2.02 17.05 21.23
N TYR A 887 -3.28 16.66 21.16
CA TYR A 887 -3.67 15.26 21.03
C TYR A 887 -4.08 14.98 19.60
N VAL A 888 -3.66 13.82 19.09
CA VAL A 888 -4.15 13.23 17.84
C VAL A 888 -4.78 11.88 18.18
N TRP A 889 -5.96 11.58 17.66
CA TRP A 889 -6.68 10.34 18.00
C TRP A 889 -7.61 9.90 16.88
N GLN A 890 -8.12 8.67 16.97
CA GLN A 890 -9.16 8.17 16.08
C GLN A 890 -10.56 8.42 16.63
N GLN A 891 -11.43 8.95 15.77
CA GLN A 891 -12.88 8.85 15.94
C GLN A 891 -13.55 8.85 14.55
N LEU A 892 -14.70 8.21 14.41
CA LEU A 892 -15.47 8.17 13.15
C LEU A 892 -14.67 7.61 11.96
N GLY A 893 -13.76 6.67 12.21
CA GLY A 893 -12.92 6.07 11.18
C GLY A 893 -11.82 6.99 10.62
N ALA A 894 -11.56 8.13 11.27
CA ALA A 894 -10.62 9.15 10.80
C ALA A 894 -9.79 9.73 11.95
N LEU A 895 -8.68 10.40 11.59
CA LEU A 895 -7.81 11.05 12.57
C LEU A 895 -8.22 12.49 12.83
N PHE A 896 -8.32 12.82 14.11
CA PHE A 896 -8.63 14.16 14.61
C PHE A 896 -7.47 14.69 15.44
N ILE A 897 -7.28 16.00 15.40
CA ILE A 897 -6.30 16.72 16.22
C ILE A 897 -6.99 17.85 17.00
N ALA A 898 -6.47 18.17 18.18
CA ALA A 898 -6.84 19.36 18.94
C ALA A 898 -5.67 19.83 19.81
N ARG A 899 -5.61 21.14 20.06
CA ARG A 899 -4.70 21.73 21.04
C ARG A 899 -5.11 21.31 22.45
N MET A 900 -4.13 21.16 23.33
CA MET A 900 -4.33 20.86 24.75
C MET A 900 -3.28 21.56 25.62
N ASP A 901 -3.52 21.68 26.93
CA ASP A 901 -2.57 22.21 27.91
C ASP A 901 -1.99 21.05 28.72
N PRO A 902 -0.66 20.79 28.71
CA PRO A 902 -0.07 19.70 29.47
C PRO A 902 -0.25 19.83 31.00
N ALA A 903 -0.64 21.01 31.51
CA ALA A 903 -1.00 21.20 32.92
C ALA A 903 -2.39 20.65 33.27
N ASP A 904 -3.30 20.51 32.30
CA ASP A 904 -4.59 19.82 32.44
C ASP A 904 -4.78 18.81 31.29
N PRO A 905 -4.14 17.62 31.40
CA PRO A 905 -4.16 16.64 30.32
C PRO A 905 -5.53 15.97 30.11
N THR A 906 -6.54 16.34 30.89
CA THR A 906 -7.90 15.80 30.76
C THR A 906 -8.82 16.69 29.92
N ARG A 907 -8.32 17.83 29.41
CA ARG A 907 -9.10 18.82 28.69
C ARG A 907 -8.40 19.34 27.44
N LEU A 908 -9.13 19.32 26.33
CA LEU A 908 -8.73 20.03 25.11
C LEU A 908 -8.89 21.54 25.29
N THR A 909 -8.09 22.32 24.58
CA THR A 909 -8.16 23.79 24.53
C THR A 909 -8.68 24.32 23.18
N SER A 910 -8.83 23.44 22.18
CA SER A 910 -9.53 23.73 20.92
C SER A 910 -10.57 22.66 20.58
N GLU A 911 -11.42 22.94 19.59
CA GLU A 911 -12.29 21.91 19.03
C GLU A 911 -11.49 20.85 18.25
N PRO A 912 -11.93 19.58 18.25
CA PRO A 912 -11.42 18.55 17.35
C PRO A 912 -11.54 18.93 15.87
N VAL A 913 -10.47 18.76 15.11
CA VAL A 913 -10.44 18.94 13.65
C VAL A 913 -10.00 17.65 12.98
N ARG A 914 -10.74 17.19 11.97
CA ARG A 914 -10.33 16.03 11.16
C ARG A 914 -9.19 16.43 10.23
N ILE A 915 -8.02 15.81 10.40
CA ILE A 915 -6.83 16.09 9.58
C ILE A 915 -6.55 15.01 8.54
N LEU A 916 -7.01 13.77 8.77
CA LEU A 916 -6.79 12.67 7.85
C LEU A 916 -8.00 11.75 7.85
N ALA A 917 -8.44 11.35 6.66
CA ALA A 917 -9.48 10.35 6.47
C ALA A 917 -8.97 9.24 5.55
N PRO A 918 -9.49 8.01 5.66
CA PRO A 918 -9.16 6.95 4.73
C PRO A 918 -9.89 7.24 3.41
N GLU A 919 -9.12 7.40 2.34
CA GLU A 919 -9.63 7.90 1.06
C GLU A 919 -9.22 7.02 -0.12
N TYR A 920 -8.43 5.98 0.13
CA TYR A 920 -7.92 5.04 -0.87
C TYR A 920 -8.37 3.62 -0.55
N ALA A 921 -8.35 2.72 -1.52
CA ALA A 921 -8.70 1.31 -1.26
C ALA A 921 -7.79 0.64 -0.22
N TRP A 922 -6.52 1.05 -0.13
CA TRP A 922 -5.55 0.49 0.83
C TRP A 922 -5.78 0.93 2.28
N ASP A 923 -6.40 2.10 2.53
CA ASP A 923 -6.79 2.53 3.88
C ASP A 923 -8.31 2.48 4.16
N ASN A 924 -9.10 2.17 3.13
CA ASN A 924 -10.54 1.90 3.11
C ASN A 924 -11.44 2.70 4.08
N VAL A 925 -11.92 2.09 5.15
CA VAL A 925 -12.94 2.61 6.06
C VAL A 925 -12.38 3.02 7.42
N ILE A 926 -11.07 2.87 7.67
CA ILE A 926 -10.45 3.20 8.96
C ILE A 926 -9.08 3.81 8.74
N ALA A 927 -8.86 4.99 9.33
CA ALA A 927 -7.54 5.53 9.65
C ALA A 927 -7.43 5.64 11.18
N GLU A 928 -6.50 4.92 11.79
CA GLU A 928 -6.34 4.80 13.25
C GLU A 928 -4.87 4.67 13.69
N GLY A 929 -4.59 4.42 14.97
CA GLY A 929 -3.22 4.26 15.49
C GLY A 929 -2.22 5.35 15.12
N PRO A 930 -2.53 6.67 15.27
CA PRO A 930 -1.60 7.73 14.94
C PRO A 930 -0.39 7.75 15.90
N ASN A 931 0.82 7.90 15.37
CA ASN A 931 2.01 8.15 16.18
C ASN A 931 2.97 9.10 15.46
N VAL A 932 3.57 10.07 16.17
CA VAL A 932 4.31 11.18 15.54
C VAL A 932 5.77 11.22 15.97
N TYR A 933 6.67 11.39 15.00
CA TYR A 933 8.10 11.62 15.23
C TYR A 933 8.55 12.93 14.59
N ALA A 934 9.24 13.78 15.36
CA ALA A 934 9.80 15.02 14.86
C ALA A 934 11.26 14.83 14.43
N ARG A 935 11.57 15.21 13.19
CA ARG A 935 12.91 15.12 12.61
C ARG A 935 13.11 16.15 11.52
N ASP A 936 14.28 16.79 11.50
CA ASP A 936 14.73 17.68 10.42
C ASP A 936 13.70 18.77 10.02
N GLY A 937 13.00 19.33 11.03
CA GLY A 937 11.96 20.36 10.82
C GLY A 937 10.63 19.83 10.27
N LYS A 938 10.41 18.51 10.28
CA LYS A 938 9.18 17.84 9.86
C LYS A 938 8.61 16.96 10.97
N LEU A 939 7.30 16.75 10.93
CA LEU A 939 6.57 15.76 11.71
C LEU A 939 6.20 14.59 10.81
N TYR A 940 6.56 13.38 11.22
CA TYR A 940 6.27 12.12 10.57
C TYR A 940 5.17 11.42 11.35
N LEU A 941 3.92 11.58 10.91
CA LEU A 941 2.76 10.90 11.49
C LEU A 941 2.55 9.58 10.76
N ILE A 942 2.90 8.48 11.41
CA ILE A 942 2.45 7.17 10.98
C ILE A 942 1.02 6.95 11.47
N TYR A 943 0.24 6.22 10.70
CA TYR A 943 -1.09 5.78 11.07
C TYR A 943 -1.37 4.45 10.39
N SER A 944 -2.45 3.79 10.78
CA SER A 944 -2.85 2.53 10.18
C SER A 944 -4.12 2.67 9.38
N GLY A 945 -4.09 2.14 8.18
CA GLY A 945 -5.20 2.08 7.25
C GLY A 945 -5.83 0.69 7.23
N SER A 946 -7.08 0.63 6.80
CA SER A 946 -7.87 -0.58 6.66
C SER A 946 -8.49 -1.14 7.93
N THR A 947 -9.43 -2.08 7.80
CA THR A 947 -9.91 -2.88 8.93
C THR A 947 -8.78 -3.75 9.51
N VAL A 948 -8.72 -3.85 10.83
CA VAL A 948 -7.78 -4.74 11.54
C VAL A 948 -7.92 -6.18 11.02
N GLY A 949 -6.85 -6.70 10.45
CA GLY A 949 -6.81 -8.00 9.77
C GLY A 949 -5.71 -8.00 8.71
N ASP A 950 -5.75 -8.96 7.79
CA ASP A 950 -4.67 -9.19 6.83
C ASP A 950 -4.51 -8.06 5.78
N THR A 951 -5.53 -7.20 5.62
CA THR A 951 -5.51 -5.98 4.77
C THR A 951 -4.94 -4.75 5.48
N TYR A 952 -4.67 -4.83 6.78
CA TYR A 952 -4.19 -3.70 7.57
C TYR A 952 -2.81 -3.23 7.09
N THR A 953 -2.61 -1.92 7.01
CA THR A 953 -1.36 -1.34 6.48
C THR A 953 -0.98 -0.09 7.25
N THR A 954 0.28 0.32 7.15
CA THR A 954 0.77 1.55 7.76
C THR A 954 0.88 2.64 6.69
N GLY A 955 0.22 3.77 6.91
CA GLY A 955 0.34 4.99 6.14
C GLY A 955 1.31 6.00 6.77
N LEU A 956 1.65 7.04 6.00
CA LEU A 956 2.47 8.16 6.48
C LEU A 956 1.86 9.49 6.02
N ALA A 957 1.75 10.43 6.96
CA ALA A 957 1.46 11.83 6.70
C ALA A 957 2.59 12.71 7.26
N LEU A 958 2.89 13.78 6.54
CA LEU A 958 3.95 14.72 6.89
C LEU A 958 3.36 16.11 7.17
N ALA A 959 3.92 16.80 8.14
CA ALA A 959 3.71 18.23 8.36
C ALA A 959 5.05 18.94 8.57
N THR A 960 5.09 20.24 8.29
CA THR A 960 6.23 21.08 8.70
C THR A 960 6.13 21.35 10.20
N ALA A 961 7.23 21.25 10.94
CA ALA A 961 7.29 21.65 12.35
C ALA A 961 7.73 23.11 12.47
N GLY A 962 7.15 23.88 13.39
CA GLY A 962 7.61 25.24 13.70
C GLY A 962 6.57 26.20 14.29
N GLU A 963 7.06 27.30 14.88
CA GLU A 963 6.27 28.29 15.65
C GLU A 963 5.07 28.93 14.93
N ASN A 964 5.02 28.90 13.59
CA ASN A 964 3.95 29.51 12.79
C ASN A 964 3.14 28.49 11.98
N VAL A 965 3.22 27.20 12.33
CA VAL A 965 2.44 26.15 11.67
C VAL A 965 1.20 25.84 12.52
N ASP A 966 0.01 25.97 11.92
CA ASP A 966 -1.20 25.48 12.54
C ASP A 966 -1.43 24.01 12.18
N LEU A 967 -0.96 23.09 13.02
CA LEU A 967 -1.18 21.65 12.87
C LEU A 967 -2.65 21.23 12.94
N THR A 968 -3.56 22.10 13.42
CA THR A 968 -5.01 21.86 13.37
C THR A 968 -5.62 22.16 11.99
N SER A 969 -4.86 22.73 11.06
CA SER A 969 -5.29 22.88 9.68
C SER A 969 -5.10 21.56 8.91
N PRO A 970 -6.15 21.00 8.26
CA PRO A 970 -5.98 19.81 7.42
C PRO A 970 -4.96 20.02 6.29
N SER A 971 -4.83 21.25 5.77
CA SER A 971 -3.86 21.58 4.73
C SER A 971 -2.41 21.62 5.21
N ALA A 972 -2.16 21.53 6.52
CA ALA A 972 -0.80 21.42 7.06
C ALA A 972 -0.21 20.01 6.87
N TRP A 973 -1.06 19.03 6.53
CA TRP A 973 -0.71 17.63 6.41
C TRP A 973 -0.73 17.18 4.96
N SER A 974 0.34 16.49 4.53
CA SER A 974 0.41 15.81 3.23
C SER A 974 0.53 14.30 3.46
N LYS A 975 -0.43 13.54 2.93
CA LYS A 975 -0.52 12.09 3.06
C LYS A 975 0.00 11.38 1.80
N LEU A 976 0.67 10.25 1.96
CA LEU A 976 1.10 9.42 0.83
C LEU A 976 -0.09 8.73 0.13
N ASN A 977 0.02 8.53 -1.19
CA ASN A 977 -1.00 7.84 -1.98
C ASN A 977 -1.03 6.31 -1.77
N TYR A 978 -0.03 5.75 -1.09
CA TYR A 978 0.21 4.32 -0.87
C TYR A 978 0.68 4.06 0.57
N PRO A 979 0.57 2.82 1.08
CA PRO A 979 1.09 2.48 2.40
C PRO A 979 2.62 2.48 2.41
N ILE A 980 3.20 3.03 3.48
CA ILE A 980 4.65 3.02 3.73
C ILE A 980 5.13 1.65 4.26
N GLN A 981 4.23 0.86 4.84
CA GLN A 981 4.44 -0.54 5.17
C GLN A 981 3.16 -1.35 4.98
N LYS A 982 3.33 -2.57 4.48
CA LYS A 982 2.27 -3.43 3.95
C LYS A 982 2.52 -4.90 4.27
N SER A 983 1.49 -5.73 4.09
CA SER A 983 1.60 -7.19 4.16
C SER A 983 2.65 -7.70 3.18
N GLY A 984 3.51 -8.61 3.64
CA GLY A 984 4.63 -9.11 2.84
C GLY A 984 5.48 -10.15 3.56
N VAL A 985 6.47 -10.67 2.84
CA VAL A 985 7.49 -11.58 3.40
C VAL A 985 8.66 -10.74 3.90
N PHE A 986 9.06 -10.95 5.15
CA PHE A 986 10.18 -10.25 5.77
C PHE A 986 11.11 -11.26 6.45
N ASN A 987 12.41 -11.23 6.11
CA ASN A 987 13.39 -12.21 6.60
C ASN A 987 12.91 -13.67 6.41
N GLY A 988 12.19 -13.95 5.31
CA GLY A 988 11.70 -15.28 4.95
C GLY A 988 10.36 -15.71 5.55
N SER A 989 9.67 -14.87 6.33
CA SER A 989 8.37 -15.20 6.93
C SER A 989 7.29 -14.19 6.59
N TRP A 990 6.06 -14.67 6.41
CA TRP A 990 4.90 -13.81 6.16
C TRP A 990 4.53 -12.98 7.39
N GLN A 991 4.24 -11.70 7.15
CA GLN A 991 3.58 -10.82 8.11
C GLN A 991 2.43 -10.14 7.38
N LEU A 992 1.22 -10.37 7.86
CA LEU A 992 -0.02 -9.85 7.26
C LEU A 992 -0.63 -8.80 8.16
N GLY A 993 -1.11 -7.69 7.62
CA GLY A 993 -1.82 -6.70 8.41
C GLY A 993 -0.91 -5.85 9.30
N THR A 994 0.14 -5.26 8.74
CA THR A 994 1.13 -4.50 9.53
C THR A 994 0.58 -3.14 9.97
N GLY A 995 0.52 -2.87 11.27
CA GLY A 995 0.07 -1.56 11.73
C GLY A 995 0.12 -1.35 13.23
N HIS A 996 -0.63 -0.32 13.63
CA HIS A 996 -0.60 0.39 14.90
C HIS A 996 0.83 0.56 15.40
N GLY A 997 1.65 1.14 14.53
CA GLY A 997 3.06 1.30 14.75
C GLY A 997 3.39 2.49 15.63
N MET A 998 4.50 2.39 16.35
CA MET A 998 5.03 3.43 17.22
C MET A 998 6.51 3.66 17.01
N TRP A 999 6.91 4.92 17.12
CA TRP A 999 8.31 5.33 17.13
C TRP A 999 8.95 5.04 18.49
N SER A 1000 10.10 4.38 18.49
CA SER A 1000 10.87 4.08 19.71
C SER A 1000 12.37 4.25 19.48
N GLN A 1001 13.19 4.04 20.51
CA GLN A 1001 14.65 4.14 20.42
C GLN A 1001 15.30 3.04 21.27
N ASP A 1002 16.41 2.48 20.78
CA ASP A 1002 17.19 1.48 21.53
C ASP A 1002 18.22 2.11 22.49
N GLU A 1003 19.04 1.27 23.12
CA GLU A 1003 20.07 1.68 24.08
C GLU A 1003 21.17 2.55 23.47
N ASP A 1004 21.33 2.51 22.14
CA ASP A 1004 22.37 3.22 21.41
C ASP A 1004 21.80 4.35 20.54
N ASP A 1005 20.61 4.86 20.88
CA ASP A 1005 19.89 5.93 20.18
C ASP A 1005 19.53 5.60 18.71
N ASN A 1006 19.46 4.32 18.32
CA ASN A 1006 18.93 3.96 17.01
C ASN A 1006 17.40 4.01 17.06
N LEU A 1007 16.79 4.59 16.02
CA LEU A 1007 15.34 4.68 15.91
C LEU A 1007 14.75 3.31 15.58
N LEU A 1008 13.66 2.97 16.26
CA LEU A 1008 12.92 1.74 16.11
C LEU A 1008 11.48 2.02 15.68
N TYR A 1009 10.93 1.06 14.96
CA TYR A 1009 9.53 0.92 14.62
C TYR A 1009 8.99 -0.31 15.34
N VAL A 1010 8.01 -0.08 16.21
CA VAL A 1010 7.38 -1.12 17.02
C VAL A 1010 5.94 -1.24 16.59
N PHE A 1011 5.50 -2.41 16.17
CA PHE A 1011 4.21 -2.57 15.49
C PHE A 1011 3.67 -3.97 15.69
N HIS A 1012 2.45 -4.23 15.25
CA HIS A 1012 1.91 -5.58 15.21
C HIS A 1012 1.60 -6.07 13.79
N ALA A 1013 1.57 -7.38 13.64
CA ALA A 1013 1.09 -8.06 12.44
C ALA A 1013 0.51 -9.44 12.81
N ARG A 1014 -0.26 -10.02 11.91
CA ARG A 1014 -0.67 -11.43 11.97
C ARG A 1014 0.39 -12.32 11.34
N THR A 1015 0.62 -13.46 11.98
CA THR A 1015 1.49 -14.51 11.47
C THR A 1015 0.84 -15.88 11.65
N ASP A 1016 1.49 -16.93 11.17
CA ASP A 1016 1.18 -18.32 11.49
C ASP A 1016 2.00 -18.84 12.70
N ASN A 1017 2.71 -17.96 13.41
CA ASN A 1017 3.56 -18.33 14.54
C ASN A 1017 2.75 -19.04 15.62
N ASN A 1018 3.27 -20.17 16.10
CA ASN A 1018 2.64 -21.00 17.13
C ASN A 1018 1.17 -21.39 16.85
N ASN A 1019 0.69 -21.25 15.61
CA ASN A 1019 -0.71 -21.44 15.22
C ASN A 1019 -1.68 -20.60 16.09
N LEU A 1020 -1.24 -19.41 16.49
CA LEU A 1020 -2.04 -18.41 17.22
C LEU A 1020 -2.87 -17.58 16.23
N SER A 1021 -3.92 -16.94 16.72
CA SER A 1021 -4.84 -16.14 15.88
C SER A 1021 -4.89 -14.65 16.26
N GLY A 1022 -4.28 -14.28 17.39
CA GLY A 1022 -4.05 -12.89 17.75
C GLY A 1022 -3.00 -12.20 16.88
N ARG A 1023 -2.81 -10.90 17.09
CA ARG A 1023 -1.75 -10.11 16.45
C ARG A 1023 -0.50 -10.13 17.33
N ASP A 1024 0.66 -10.33 16.72
CA ASP A 1024 1.95 -10.40 17.41
C ASP A 1024 2.71 -9.08 17.29
N MET A 1025 3.51 -8.77 18.30
CA MET A 1025 4.36 -7.59 18.33
C MET A 1025 5.71 -7.86 17.63
N PHE A 1026 6.18 -6.86 16.89
CA PHE A 1026 7.47 -6.84 16.22
C PHE A 1026 8.23 -5.55 16.52
N VAL A 1027 9.57 -5.65 16.52
CA VAL A 1027 10.48 -4.53 16.71
C VAL A 1027 11.47 -4.51 15.55
N ARG A 1028 11.52 -3.39 14.82
CA ARG A 1028 12.43 -3.21 13.69
C ARG A 1028 13.20 -1.91 13.82
N ARG A 1029 14.38 -1.83 13.22
CA ARG A 1029 15.11 -0.56 13.08
C ARG A 1029 14.54 0.24 11.92
N VAL A 1030 14.57 1.56 12.07
CA VAL A 1030 14.19 2.49 11.01
C VAL A 1030 15.44 2.96 10.30
N HIS A 1031 15.40 2.93 8.98
CA HIS A 1031 16.34 3.63 8.14
C HIS A 1031 15.64 4.79 7.44
N PHE A 1032 16.35 5.89 7.18
CA PHE A 1032 15.84 6.98 6.35
C PHE A 1032 16.57 6.95 5.01
N ALA A 1033 15.81 6.77 3.95
CA ALA A 1033 16.33 6.84 2.59
C ALA A 1033 16.79 8.26 2.26
N VAL A 1034 17.52 8.42 1.16
CA VAL A 1034 18.06 9.73 0.73
C VAL A 1034 16.95 10.75 0.42
N ASP A 1035 15.74 10.29 0.11
CA ASP A 1035 14.54 11.12 -0.10
C ASP A 1035 13.95 11.68 1.22
N GLY A 1036 14.48 11.23 2.37
CA GLY A 1036 14.07 11.66 3.70
C GLY A 1036 12.83 10.94 4.25
N LEU A 1037 12.36 9.88 3.59
CA LEU A 1037 11.27 9.04 4.08
C LEU A 1037 11.80 7.77 4.77
N PRO A 1038 11.07 7.22 5.76
CA PRO A 1038 11.48 6.02 6.45
C PRO A 1038 11.33 4.75 5.58
N ILE A 1039 12.17 3.77 5.89
CA ILE A 1039 12.06 2.37 5.47
C ILE A 1039 11.90 1.54 6.74
N PHE A 1040 10.80 0.77 6.83
CA PHE A 1040 10.44 -0.03 8.01
C PHE A 1040 10.68 -1.53 7.84
N ASP A 1041 11.18 -1.95 6.68
CA ASP A 1041 11.25 -3.33 6.26
C ASP A 1041 12.60 -3.73 5.65
N MET A 1042 13.65 -2.99 5.99
CA MET A 1042 15.02 -3.43 5.71
C MET A 1042 15.29 -4.78 6.38
N GLU A 1043 15.82 -5.71 5.60
CA GLU A 1043 16.31 -6.99 6.11
C GLU A 1043 17.64 -6.82 6.84
N SER A 1044 17.96 -7.79 7.70
CA SER A 1044 19.19 -7.75 8.51
C SER A 1044 20.47 -7.68 7.66
N THR A 1045 20.46 -8.30 6.49
CA THR A 1045 21.57 -8.31 5.52
C THR A 1045 21.64 -7.01 4.70
N GLU A 1046 20.51 -6.33 4.50
CA GLU A 1046 20.44 -5.03 3.85
C GLU A 1046 20.91 -3.92 4.79
N GLU A 1047 20.57 -4.01 6.07
CA GLU A 1047 20.95 -3.00 7.06
C GLU A 1047 22.47 -2.95 7.27
N VAL A 1048 23.10 -4.11 7.44
CA VAL A 1048 24.55 -4.28 7.55
C VAL A 1048 24.96 -5.50 6.76
N ALA A 1049 25.57 -5.27 5.60
CA ALA A 1049 26.01 -6.34 4.72
C ALA A 1049 26.98 -7.28 5.47
N PRO A 1050 26.90 -8.61 5.28
CA PRO A 1050 27.73 -9.57 6.00
C PRO A 1050 29.24 -9.23 6.00
N ASP A 1051 29.77 -8.78 4.85
CA ASP A 1051 31.17 -8.42 4.68
C ASP A 1051 31.56 -7.11 5.39
N ASN A 1052 30.59 -6.27 5.73
CA ASN A 1052 30.77 -4.98 6.38
C ASN A 1052 30.61 -5.04 7.91
N ARG A 1053 30.19 -6.19 8.47
CA ARG A 1053 29.96 -6.34 9.92
C ARG A 1053 31.24 -6.22 10.75
N ARG A 1054 32.39 -6.58 10.19
CA ARG A 1054 33.69 -6.47 10.84
C ARG A 1054 34.39 -5.19 10.40
N VAL A 1055 34.89 -4.43 11.36
CA VAL A 1055 35.62 -3.18 11.13
C VAL A 1055 37.01 -3.23 11.75
N THR A 1056 37.92 -2.42 11.21
CA THR A 1056 39.29 -2.30 11.70
C THR A 1056 39.63 -0.83 11.93
N ALA A 1057 40.14 -0.51 13.11
CA ALA A 1057 40.75 0.78 13.43
C ALA A 1057 42.27 0.67 13.41
N THR A 1058 42.92 1.75 12.97
CA THR A 1058 44.38 1.85 12.95
C THR A 1058 44.87 2.52 14.23
N VAL A 1059 45.80 1.88 14.95
CA VAL A 1059 46.52 2.45 16.08
C VAL A 1059 47.98 2.70 15.68
N VAL A 1060 48.45 3.94 15.81
CA VAL A 1060 49.83 4.32 15.50
C VAL A 1060 50.59 4.58 16.80
N VAL A 1061 51.62 3.78 17.05
CA VAL A 1061 52.56 3.98 18.16
C VAL A 1061 53.70 4.87 17.69
N THR A 1062 53.82 6.04 18.29
CA THR A 1062 54.83 7.05 17.91
C THR A 1062 56.05 6.99 18.82
N ALA A 1063 57.24 7.10 18.22
CA ALA A 1063 58.49 7.16 18.99
C ALA A 1063 58.56 8.43 19.85
N PRO A 1064 59.23 8.40 21.02
CA PRO A 1064 59.53 9.59 21.80
C PRO A 1064 60.32 10.58 20.94
N ALA A 1065 59.96 11.87 20.99
CA ALA A 1065 60.79 12.91 20.42
C ALA A 1065 62.18 12.90 21.12
N GLY A 1066 63.27 12.87 20.34
CA GLY A 1066 64.63 13.02 20.85
C GLY A 1066 64.89 14.43 21.41
N LEU A 1067 66.06 14.65 22.02
CA LEU A 1067 66.43 15.98 22.54
C LEU A 1067 67.33 16.71 21.52
N GLU A 1068 66.88 17.86 21.03
CA GLU A 1068 67.65 18.70 20.12
C GLU A 1068 68.79 19.43 20.85
N VAL A 1069 69.94 18.75 20.97
CA VAL A 1069 71.18 19.31 21.51
C VAL A 1069 72.26 19.31 20.44
N THR A 1070 72.93 20.45 20.25
CA THR A 1070 74.08 20.55 19.33
C THR A 1070 75.36 20.82 20.11
N GLY A 1071 76.51 20.40 19.57
CA GLY A 1071 77.79 20.67 20.18
C GLY A 1071 78.88 21.01 19.18
N ALA A 1072 79.88 21.77 19.63
CA ALA A 1072 81.06 22.15 18.87
C ALA A 1072 82.30 22.06 19.76
N VAL A 1073 83.41 21.58 19.23
CA VAL A 1073 84.68 21.48 19.97
C VAL A 1073 85.74 22.34 19.27
N SER A 1074 86.43 23.18 20.04
CA SER A 1074 87.55 24.00 19.56
C SER A 1074 88.78 23.75 20.42
N SER A 1075 89.98 23.86 19.83
CA SER A 1075 91.26 23.65 20.53
C SER A 1075 92.08 24.93 20.53
N ARG A 1076 92.74 25.25 21.65
CA ARG A 1076 93.69 26.37 21.75
C ARG A 1076 94.88 26.04 22.65
N CYS A 1077 95.94 26.82 22.54
CA CYS A 1077 97.16 26.63 23.33
C CYS A 1077 97.19 27.51 24.56
N ILE A 1078 97.40 26.90 25.72
CA ILE A 1078 97.58 27.60 27.00
C ILE A 1078 98.85 27.04 27.65
N ALA A 1079 99.85 27.90 27.87
CA ALA A 1079 101.13 27.52 28.48
C ALA A 1079 101.80 26.27 27.84
N GLY A 1080 101.80 26.20 26.50
CA GLY A 1080 102.41 25.09 25.74
C GLY A 1080 101.64 23.77 25.74
N LYS A 1081 100.40 23.75 26.25
CA LYS A 1081 99.51 22.57 26.26
C LYS A 1081 98.21 22.85 25.50
N VAL A 1082 97.71 21.86 24.76
CA VAL A 1082 96.42 21.97 24.08
C VAL A 1082 95.30 21.95 25.13
N THR A 1083 94.37 22.88 24.99
CA THR A 1083 93.14 22.94 25.76
C THR A 1083 91.96 22.85 24.80
N GLN A 1084 91.11 21.84 24.96
CA GLN A 1084 89.86 21.73 24.21
C GLN A 1084 88.74 22.48 24.91
N THR A 1085 87.92 23.21 24.18
CA THR A 1085 86.69 23.84 24.68
C THR A 1085 85.52 23.22 23.94
N VAL A 1086 84.67 22.50 24.68
CA VAL A 1086 83.42 21.94 24.18
C VAL A 1086 82.32 22.93 24.49
N THR A 1087 81.63 23.41 23.46
CA THR A 1087 80.43 24.24 23.56
C THR A 1087 79.22 23.40 23.20
N VAL A 1088 78.24 23.36 24.09
CA VAL A 1088 76.96 22.66 23.88
C VAL A 1088 75.86 23.71 23.81
N ARG A 1089 74.88 23.54 22.92
CA ARG A 1089 73.65 24.33 22.84
C ARG A 1089 72.43 23.44 23.01
N ASN A 1090 71.58 23.80 23.95
CA ASN A 1090 70.25 23.24 24.10
C ASN A 1090 69.29 23.99 23.15
N ALA A 1091 68.73 23.33 22.15
CA ALA A 1091 67.74 23.93 21.24
C ALA A 1091 66.29 23.73 21.73
N GLU A 1092 66.09 22.95 22.79
CA GLU A 1092 64.78 22.74 23.40
C GLU A 1092 64.20 24.00 24.04
N GLY A 1093 62.88 24.02 24.18
CA GLY A 1093 62.12 25.04 24.91
C GLY A 1093 62.19 24.91 26.45
N PHE A 1094 62.91 23.90 26.97
CA PHE A 1094 63.04 23.61 28.41
C PHE A 1094 64.49 23.26 28.78
N PRO A 1095 64.86 23.27 30.08
CA PRO A 1095 66.22 22.95 30.50
C PRO A 1095 66.61 21.48 30.25
N VAL A 1096 67.80 21.26 29.68
CA VAL A 1096 68.37 19.93 29.41
C VAL A 1096 69.69 19.79 30.16
N THR A 1097 69.86 18.69 30.90
CA THR A 1097 71.15 18.36 31.53
C THR A 1097 72.06 17.74 30.50
N VAL A 1098 73.27 18.27 30.34
CA VAL A 1098 74.20 17.78 29.32
C VAL A 1098 75.55 17.39 29.90
N THR A 1099 76.07 16.25 29.46
CA THR A 1099 77.40 15.75 29.80
C THR A 1099 78.21 15.50 28.53
N ALA A 1100 79.35 16.16 28.39
CA ALA A 1100 80.31 15.90 27.32
C ALA A 1100 81.40 14.93 27.80
N LYS A 1101 81.62 13.84 27.08
CA LYS A 1101 82.65 12.82 27.33
C LYS A 1101 83.61 12.75 26.16
N GLY A 1102 84.90 12.92 26.43
CA GLY A 1102 85.94 12.79 25.40
C GLY A 1102 87.20 12.12 25.96
N PRO A 1103 88.20 11.86 25.10
CA PRO A 1103 89.43 11.15 25.49
C PRO A 1103 90.23 11.83 26.62
N TYR A 1104 90.00 13.13 26.83
CA TYR A 1104 90.74 13.95 27.79
C TYR A 1104 89.93 14.30 29.04
N GLY A 1105 88.73 13.72 29.19
CA GLY A 1105 87.91 13.82 30.40
C GLY A 1105 86.42 13.99 30.12
N THR A 1106 85.67 14.12 31.20
CA THR A 1106 84.21 14.32 31.19
C THR A 1106 83.87 15.65 31.86
N LYS A 1107 82.92 16.40 31.28
CA LYS A 1107 82.36 17.62 31.87
C LYS A 1107 80.83 17.59 31.83
N THR A 1108 80.23 17.85 32.98
CA THR A 1108 78.79 18.05 33.11
C THR A 1108 78.50 19.55 33.15
N PHE A 1109 77.60 20.02 32.30
CA PHE A 1109 77.26 21.43 32.14
C PHE A 1109 76.12 21.88 33.08
N GLY A 1110 75.60 20.99 33.92
CA GLY A 1110 74.39 21.21 34.70
C GLY A 1110 73.14 21.31 33.79
N ALA A 1111 72.02 21.77 34.35
CA ALA A 1111 70.81 22.02 33.59
C ALA A 1111 71.00 23.26 32.69
N LEU A 1112 71.15 23.03 31.40
CA LEU A 1112 71.31 24.06 30.38
C LEU A 1112 69.93 24.60 30.00
N ALA A 1113 69.62 25.85 30.35
CA ALA A 1113 68.32 26.46 30.06
C ALA A 1113 68.00 26.48 28.56
N ALA A 1114 66.70 26.57 28.24
CA ALA A 1114 66.17 26.61 26.88
C ALA A 1114 66.90 27.60 25.97
N GLY A 1115 67.29 27.17 24.77
CA GLY A 1115 67.99 27.98 23.77
C GLY A 1115 69.42 28.41 24.15
N LYS A 1116 69.94 28.06 25.33
CA LYS A 1116 71.25 28.51 25.82
C LYS A 1116 72.39 27.59 25.40
N SER A 1117 73.58 28.18 25.34
CA SER A 1117 74.84 27.47 25.18
C SER A 1117 75.72 27.61 26.41
N SER A 1118 76.54 26.59 26.69
CA SER A 1118 77.61 26.66 27.68
C SER A 1118 78.87 25.98 27.17
N SER A 1119 80.01 26.45 27.63
CA SER A 1119 81.33 25.99 27.18
C SER A 1119 82.18 25.55 28.36
N ALA A 1120 82.85 24.41 28.22
CA ALA A 1120 83.77 23.88 29.22
C ALA A 1120 85.11 23.57 28.59
N ALA A 1121 86.18 24.05 29.23
CA ALA A 1121 87.54 23.80 28.80
C ALA A 1121 88.15 22.57 29.51
N PHE A 1122 88.90 21.78 28.76
CA PHE A 1122 89.67 20.62 29.18
C PHE A 1122 91.14 20.88 28.86
N THR A 1123 92.01 20.89 29.87
CA THR A 1123 93.45 20.78 29.59
C THR A 1123 93.74 19.34 29.20
N THR A 1124 94.28 19.11 28.01
CA THR A 1124 94.66 17.75 27.60
C THR A 1124 95.96 17.30 28.27
N ARG A 1125 96.69 18.25 28.91
CA ARG A 1125 98.03 18.08 29.50
C ARG A 1125 99.11 17.66 28.49
N ALA A 1126 98.77 17.57 27.21
CA ALA A 1126 99.64 17.22 26.10
C ALA A 1126 100.00 18.47 25.26
N GLY A 1127 101.20 18.46 24.67
CA GLY A 1127 101.63 19.51 23.73
C GLY A 1127 100.95 19.39 22.36
N SER A 1128 100.51 18.18 22.00
CA SER A 1128 99.74 17.87 20.80
C SER A 1128 98.67 16.81 21.09
N ILE A 1129 97.61 16.80 20.29
CA ILE A 1129 96.51 15.82 20.34
C ILE A 1129 96.09 15.41 18.92
N PRO A 1130 95.73 14.13 18.67
CA PRO A 1130 95.13 13.68 17.41
C PRO A 1130 93.67 14.16 17.27
N ALA A 1131 93.10 14.05 16.07
CA ALA A 1131 91.67 14.24 15.85
C ALA A 1131 90.86 13.13 16.55
N GLY A 1132 89.64 13.45 16.96
CA GLY A 1132 88.78 12.51 17.70
C GLY A 1132 87.35 13.04 17.83
N THR A 1133 86.57 12.43 18.72
CA THR A 1133 85.18 12.81 19.00
C THR A 1133 84.95 13.04 20.49
N VAL A 1134 84.01 13.92 20.78
CA VAL A 1134 83.39 14.10 22.09
C VAL A 1134 81.93 13.70 21.96
N THR A 1135 81.44 12.78 22.80
CA THR A 1135 80.00 12.51 22.87
C THR A 1135 79.34 13.49 23.82
N VAL A 1136 78.17 13.98 23.45
CA VAL A 1136 77.35 14.92 24.20
C VAL A 1136 76.07 14.19 24.56
N ASP A 1137 76.02 13.69 25.80
CA ASP A 1137 74.87 12.96 26.34
C ASP A 1137 73.92 13.99 26.96
N ALA A 1138 72.73 14.12 26.39
CA ALA A 1138 71.66 15.01 26.83
C ALA A 1138 70.61 14.23 27.62
N ALA A 1139 70.10 14.80 28.70
CA ALA A 1139 69.06 14.21 29.52
C ALA A 1139 68.13 15.29 30.05
N ALA A 1140 66.82 15.08 29.95
CA ALA A 1140 65.81 15.95 30.53
C ALA A 1140 64.68 15.13 31.15
N THR A 1141 63.93 15.75 32.06
CA THR A 1141 62.66 15.20 32.51
C THR A 1141 61.55 16.02 31.86
N VAL A 1142 60.90 15.43 30.85
CA VAL A 1142 59.78 16.07 30.15
C VAL A 1142 58.50 15.42 30.66
N ASN A 1143 57.62 16.21 31.26
CA ASN A 1143 56.36 15.75 31.85
C ASN A 1143 56.53 14.55 32.82
N GLY A 1144 57.57 14.58 33.65
CA GLY A 1144 57.86 13.56 34.65
C GLY A 1144 58.55 12.29 34.12
N LYS A 1145 58.80 12.17 32.81
CA LYS A 1145 59.53 11.05 32.20
C LYS A 1145 60.95 11.47 31.81
N ALA A 1146 61.92 10.58 32.04
CA ALA A 1146 63.30 10.80 31.61
C ALA A 1146 63.42 10.58 30.09
N VAL A 1147 63.92 11.58 29.38
CA VAL A 1147 64.27 11.53 27.96
C VAL A 1147 65.78 11.74 27.87
N THR A 1148 66.47 10.91 27.09
CA THR A 1148 67.91 11.02 26.87
C THR A 1148 68.24 10.96 25.39
N ASP A 1149 69.25 11.70 24.98
CA ASP A 1149 69.78 11.68 23.61
C ASP A 1149 71.31 11.75 23.65
N THR A 1150 72.00 11.36 22.57
CA THR A 1150 73.47 11.38 22.50
C THR A 1150 73.95 11.82 21.14
N VAL A 1151 74.70 12.93 21.11
CA VAL A 1151 75.24 13.52 19.89
C VAL A 1151 76.76 13.41 19.87
N SER A 1152 77.33 12.86 18.80
CA SER A 1152 78.79 12.78 18.62
C SER A 1152 79.33 14.02 17.90
N VAL A 1153 80.26 14.74 18.53
CA VAL A 1153 80.85 15.98 18.02
C VAL A 1153 82.34 15.76 17.71
N PRO A 1154 82.77 15.83 16.45
CA PRO A 1154 84.18 15.66 16.08
C PRO A 1154 85.03 16.89 16.45
N PHE A 1155 86.32 16.67 16.69
CA PHE A 1155 87.35 17.70 16.80
C PHE A 1155 88.61 17.32 15.99
N ALA A 1156 89.28 18.32 15.42
CA ALA A 1156 90.51 18.13 14.67
C ALA A 1156 91.75 17.97 15.57
N ALA A 1157 92.82 17.40 15.01
CA ALA A 1157 94.13 17.35 15.66
C ALA A 1157 94.66 18.78 15.92
N ALA A 1158 95.38 18.98 17.03
CA ALA A 1158 95.94 20.29 17.39
C ALA A 1158 97.30 20.14 18.09
N SER A 1159 98.23 21.08 17.85
CA SER A 1159 99.55 21.15 18.51
C SER A 1159 99.87 22.58 18.96
N CYS A 1160 100.64 22.73 20.03
CA CYS A 1160 101.08 24.02 20.60
C CYS A 1160 102.54 24.38 20.33
N GLY A 1161 103.12 23.70 19.34
CA GLY A 1161 104.53 23.73 18.97
C GLY A 1161 104.87 22.41 18.29
#